data_AF-A0A949A0H2-F1
#
_entry.id   AF-A0A949A0H2-F1
#
_cell.length_a   1.000
_cell.length_b   1.000
_cell.length_c   1.000
_cell.angle_alpha   90.00
_cell.angle_beta   90.00
_cell.angle_gamma   90.00
#
_symmetry.space_group_name_H-M   'P 1'
#
loop_
_entity.id
_entity.type
_entity.pdbx_description
1 polymer ?
#
loop_
_entity_poly.entity_id
_entity_poly.type
_entity_poly.pdbx_seq_one_letter_code
_entity_poly.pdbx_strand_id
1 'polypeptide(L)'
;MEDLRKRLLKSTERISYLSQIRDGMDWGNLAGLQEKLDTVRNSFYDVPEEELEKQVCTLEEGLSFLEQRCEENLTPMERVRIVRSPLRFSLQDILENVYEDFSELGGQDEASIDPSMVAAKATIVRRVKNKNITQQVMVIGQEKGHGEEYRNGGCCKPWGNEKALRFMQVAQTEGIPIHSYIFTPGSFPVEDYPGAAQQIARNIYAMAKLRVPFISIISEGGSGGAEAIGLADFRMMFSHGYYSVISPEGAGAIEGKIQESEKIPKQLLEDCAKWLRITAEDNLKLGTIDRVVDEPLLGAKRDDFAFFKRVKFEMIRATDEVVLKTKSLRAFRAYELKLKKNEVVNSEDHLIEISWDLNNDEIKRLLQLRYRKYREMALGGFSGKPTAFSSFCQRMKEKSSKVYYTFRYDVLRSQHKQVKQVIKDVSGEGSVLLKQVSAPIAAAYDFISSKQDGRQTRPSVSNQQAMATEFGDTYTSPLANEDRTVSCPNAAKYGCKDLWVPDLYGEFCGVCETCGHHFPLEYEWYLKHLFDRDTIKEFNSEIASGNPLSVTGFEKRLEAAKAKTGRRSAIITFEARVVGVDLVVAMLYSDFRNGTVGSAEGEKFVQACEMAKLKRRPLLAYVHTTGGIRIQEGTLGVVQMPKCTMAVRQYVDSGGLYIVVYDNNSYAGPVASFLGCSHYQFAIRSSRVGFAGPKVIRDTTGEDIPPGYHSAKNALKRGHIQGIWDRREFRRNLHKALLTMGGRNLYYR
;
A
#
# COMPACT_ATOMS: atom_id res chain seq x y z
N MET A 1 -11.09 -20.81 50.68
CA MET A 1 -12.08 -19.74 50.42
C MET A 1 -11.58 -18.60 49.50
N GLU A 2 -10.47 -17.92 49.79
CA GLU A 2 -10.02 -16.79 48.94
C GLU A 2 -9.59 -17.20 47.53
N ASP A 3 -8.98 -18.38 47.38
CA ASP A 3 -8.65 -18.98 46.08
C ASP A 3 -9.90 -19.27 45.23
N LEU A 4 -10.92 -19.91 45.83
CA LEU A 4 -12.21 -20.16 45.17
C LEU A 4 -12.90 -18.88 44.70
N ARG A 5 -12.77 -17.79 45.48
CA ARG A 5 -13.29 -16.48 45.08
C ARG A 5 -12.58 -15.94 43.82
N LYS A 6 -11.26 -16.10 43.72
CA LYS A 6 -10.49 -15.72 42.52
C LYS A 6 -10.87 -16.57 41.31
N ARG A 7 -11.06 -17.88 41.50
CA ARG A 7 -11.50 -18.81 40.45
C ARG A 7 -12.90 -18.48 39.91
N LEU A 8 -13.84 -18.10 40.79
CA LEU A 8 -15.16 -17.64 40.38
C LEU A 8 -15.12 -16.30 39.62
N LEU A 9 -14.27 -15.37 40.04
CA LEU A 9 -14.08 -14.11 39.31
C LEU A 9 -13.54 -14.38 37.90
N LYS A 10 -12.52 -15.24 37.78
CA LYS A 10 -11.96 -15.67 36.49
C LYS A 10 -13.00 -16.39 35.62
N SER A 11 -13.85 -17.22 36.22
CA SER A 11 -14.96 -17.88 35.49
C SER A 11 -15.99 -16.87 34.98
N THR A 12 -16.28 -15.81 35.75
CA THR A 12 -17.15 -14.71 35.33
C THR A 12 -16.58 -14.00 34.09
N GLU A 13 -15.28 -13.68 34.11
CA GLU A 13 -14.58 -13.06 32.98
C GLU A 13 -14.59 -13.95 31.74
N ARG A 14 -14.38 -15.27 31.91
CA ARG A 14 -14.45 -16.25 30.82
C ARG A 14 -15.83 -16.31 30.16
N ILE A 15 -16.90 -16.33 30.95
CA ILE A 15 -18.28 -16.31 30.41
C ILE A 15 -18.55 -15.01 29.66
N SER A 16 -18.18 -13.86 30.24
CA SER A 16 -18.33 -12.56 29.60
C SER A 16 -17.58 -12.49 28.28
N TYR A 17 -16.34 -12.97 28.26
CA TYR A 17 -15.52 -13.02 27.04
C TYR A 17 -16.12 -13.91 25.96
N LEU A 18 -16.57 -15.12 26.31
CA LEU A 18 -17.27 -16.02 25.37
C LEU A 18 -18.53 -15.37 24.80
N SER A 19 -19.31 -14.68 25.63
CA SER A 19 -20.53 -13.99 25.19
C SER A 19 -20.22 -12.86 24.20
N GLN A 20 -19.14 -12.10 24.43
CA GLN A 20 -18.68 -11.07 23.50
C GLN A 20 -18.23 -11.66 22.15
N ILE A 21 -17.50 -12.77 22.15
CA ILE A 21 -17.07 -13.45 20.92
C ILE A 21 -18.29 -13.93 20.12
N ARG A 22 -19.27 -14.55 20.80
CA ARG A 22 -20.46 -15.12 20.15
C ARG A 22 -21.58 -14.12 19.87
N ASP A 23 -21.43 -12.86 20.26
CA ASP A 23 -22.44 -11.80 20.09
C ASP A 23 -23.81 -12.20 20.68
N GLY A 24 -23.77 -12.76 21.90
CA GLY A 24 -24.96 -13.20 22.64
C GLY A 24 -24.71 -14.30 23.66
N MET A 25 -25.76 -14.69 24.39
CA MET A 25 -25.75 -15.80 25.36
C MET A 25 -26.38 -17.10 24.82
N ASP A 26 -27.02 -17.03 23.65
CA ASP A 26 -27.80 -18.12 23.05
C ASP A 26 -26.93 -19.25 22.45
N TRP A 27 -25.61 -19.18 22.63
CA TRP A 27 -24.68 -20.14 22.05
C TRP A 27 -24.40 -21.31 23.00
N GLY A 28 -24.77 -22.52 22.57
CA GLY A 28 -24.54 -23.73 23.34
C GLY A 28 -25.27 -23.70 24.68
N ASN A 29 -24.56 -24.00 25.76
CA ASN A 29 -25.09 -23.93 27.13
C ASN A 29 -24.51 -22.73 27.91
N LEU A 30 -24.14 -21.64 27.23
CA LEU A 30 -23.50 -20.49 27.89
C LEU A 30 -24.42 -19.84 28.93
N ALA A 31 -25.70 -19.67 28.60
CA ALA A 31 -26.72 -19.20 29.54
C ALA A 31 -26.83 -20.10 30.78
N GLY A 32 -26.83 -21.42 30.61
CA GLY A 32 -26.88 -22.36 31.73
C GLY A 32 -25.61 -22.36 32.59
N LEU A 33 -24.44 -22.05 32.02
CA LEU A 33 -23.22 -21.84 32.81
C LEU A 33 -23.26 -20.51 33.58
N GLN A 34 -23.86 -19.46 33.02
CA GLN A 34 -24.09 -18.20 33.72
C GLN A 34 -25.03 -18.40 34.92
N GLU A 35 -26.14 -19.13 34.75
CA GLU A 35 -27.07 -19.48 35.84
C GLU A 35 -26.40 -20.30 36.94
N LYS A 36 -25.54 -21.28 36.56
CA LYS A 36 -24.74 -22.03 37.52
C LYS A 36 -23.76 -21.14 38.28
N LEU A 37 -23.06 -20.24 37.58
CA LEU A 37 -22.15 -19.27 38.21
C LEU A 37 -22.89 -18.38 39.22
N ASP A 38 -24.07 -17.88 38.86
CA ASP A 38 -24.88 -17.04 39.74
C ASP A 38 -25.40 -17.83 40.94
N THR A 39 -25.76 -19.09 40.75
CA THR A 39 -26.14 -20.00 41.85
C THR A 39 -24.99 -20.19 42.84
N VAL A 40 -23.79 -20.55 42.34
CA VAL A 40 -22.59 -20.76 43.17
C VAL A 40 -22.15 -19.47 43.87
N ARG A 41 -22.33 -18.31 43.22
CA ARG A 41 -22.01 -17.00 43.80
C ARG A 41 -22.97 -16.64 44.94
N ASN A 42 -24.26 -16.94 44.78
CA ASN A 42 -25.27 -16.66 45.80
C ASN A 42 -25.17 -17.60 47.00
N SER A 43 -24.79 -18.86 46.80
CA SER A 43 -24.64 -19.86 47.87
C SER A 43 -23.22 -19.95 48.46
N PHE A 44 -22.34 -19.00 48.12
CA PHE A 44 -20.89 -19.09 48.42
C PHE A 44 -20.55 -19.25 49.91
N TYR A 45 -21.38 -18.69 50.81
CA TYR A 45 -21.19 -18.82 52.27
C TYR A 45 -22.12 -19.85 52.93
N ASP A 46 -23.03 -20.45 52.14
CA ASP A 46 -24.09 -21.34 52.65
C ASP A 46 -23.72 -22.83 52.50
N VAL A 47 -22.66 -23.14 51.75
CA VAL A 47 -22.26 -24.49 51.35
C VAL A 47 -20.87 -24.83 51.91
N PRO A 48 -20.61 -26.08 52.35
CA PRO A 48 -19.27 -26.50 52.77
C PRO A 48 -18.21 -26.32 51.67
N GLU A 49 -16.98 -25.99 52.05
CA GLU A 49 -15.89 -25.68 51.11
C GLU A 49 -15.62 -26.81 50.09
N GLU A 50 -15.70 -28.07 50.51
CA GLU A 50 -15.49 -29.23 49.63
C GLU A 50 -16.56 -29.36 48.53
N GLU A 51 -17.82 -29.02 48.86
CA GLU A 51 -18.92 -29.05 47.90
C GLU A 51 -18.87 -27.83 46.97
N LEU A 52 -18.48 -26.67 47.50
CA LEU A 52 -18.23 -25.47 46.71
C LEU A 52 -17.10 -25.69 45.68
N GLU A 53 -16.03 -26.36 46.08
CA GLU A 53 -14.92 -26.70 45.19
C GLU A 53 -15.36 -27.63 44.05
N LYS A 54 -16.20 -28.64 44.32
CA LYS A 54 -16.78 -29.52 43.29
C LYS A 54 -17.64 -28.73 42.29
N GLN A 55 -18.46 -27.80 42.77
CA GLN A 55 -19.30 -26.96 41.91
C GLN A 55 -18.47 -26.04 41.02
N VAL A 56 -17.40 -25.43 41.56
CA VAL A 56 -16.47 -24.59 40.79
C VAL A 56 -15.71 -25.41 39.76
N CYS A 57 -15.20 -26.60 40.11
CA CYS A 57 -14.54 -27.50 39.15
C CYS A 57 -15.47 -27.89 38.00
N THR A 58 -16.72 -28.27 38.30
CA THR A 58 -17.73 -28.62 37.29
C THR A 58 -18.03 -27.45 36.34
N LEU A 59 -18.09 -26.24 36.88
CA LEU A 59 -18.27 -25.01 36.09
C LEU A 59 -17.06 -24.77 35.17
N GLU A 60 -15.84 -24.88 35.70
CA GLU A 60 -14.60 -24.67 34.94
C GLU A 60 -14.39 -25.71 33.84
N GLU A 61 -14.75 -26.98 34.07
CA GLU A 61 -14.75 -28.03 33.06
C GLU A 61 -15.76 -27.73 31.94
N GLY A 62 -16.98 -27.32 32.30
CA GLY A 62 -18.01 -26.90 31.34
C GLY A 62 -17.57 -25.70 30.50
N LEU A 63 -16.90 -24.72 31.12
CA LEU A 63 -16.33 -23.57 30.40
C LEU A 63 -15.21 -23.99 29.46
N SER A 64 -14.28 -24.83 29.92
CA SER A 64 -13.15 -25.28 29.10
C SER A 64 -13.63 -26.07 27.88
N PHE A 65 -14.67 -26.89 28.04
CA PHE A 65 -15.32 -27.59 26.93
C PHE A 65 -15.95 -26.61 25.91
N LEU A 66 -16.67 -25.59 26.39
CA LEU A 66 -17.25 -24.58 25.49
C LEU A 66 -16.17 -23.73 24.80
N GLU A 67 -15.08 -23.39 25.47
CA GLU A 67 -13.96 -22.64 24.88
C GLU A 67 -13.28 -23.44 23.75
N GLN A 68 -13.01 -24.73 23.98
CA GLN A 68 -12.45 -25.62 22.95
C GLN A 68 -13.39 -25.74 21.74
N ARG A 69 -14.69 -25.97 21.98
CA ARG A 69 -15.69 -26.05 20.91
C ARG A 69 -15.85 -24.72 20.15
N CYS A 70 -15.68 -23.59 20.84
CA CYS A 70 -15.69 -22.27 20.25
C CYS A 70 -14.48 -22.10 19.32
N GLU A 71 -13.28 -22.40 19.80
CA GLU A 71 -12.03 -22.32 19.01
C GLU A 71 -12.10 -23.13 17.70
N GLU A 72 -12.57 -24.38 17.78
CA GLU A 72 -12.69 -25.27 16.61
C GLU A 72 -13.60 -24.71 15.50
N ASN A 73 -14.56 -23.86 15.85
CA ASN A 73 -15.62 -23.38 14.96
C ASN A 73 -15.66 -21.85 14.85
N LEU A 74 -14.52 -21.16 15.06
CA LEU A 74 -14.46 -19.71 14.95
C LEU A 74 -14.73 -19.22 13.53
N THR A 75 -15.74 -18.36 13.38
CA THR A 75 -15.94 -17.64 12.12
C THR A 75 -14.90 -16.52 11.95
N PRO A 76 -14.68 -16.03 10.73
CA PRO A 76 -13.82 -14.86 10.50
C PRO A 76 -14.27 -13.61 11.28
N MET A 77 -15.59 -13.41 11.45
CA MET A 77 -16.10 -12.28 12.24
C MET A 77 -15.85 -12.46 13.73
N GLU A 78 -15.90 -13.69 14.24
CA GLU A 78 -15.57 -14.01 15.63
C GLU A 78 -14.09 -13.80 15.92
N ARG A 79 -13.21 -14.13 14.96
CA ARG A 79 -11.79 -13.75 15.03
C ARG A 79 -11.61 -12.23 15.10
N VAL A 80 -12.37 -11.47 14.31
CA VAL A 80 -12.38 -9.99 14.41
C VAL A 80 -12.80 -9.53 15.81
N ARG A 81 -13.81 -10.14 16.43
CA ARG A 81 -14.23 -9.82 17.81
C ARG A 81 -13.16 -10.16 18.85
N ILE A 82 -12.48 -11.31 18.71
CA ILE A 82 -11.33 -11.68 19.55
C ILE A 82 -10.25 -10.59 19.44
N VAL A 83 -9.87 -10.24 18.20
CA VAL A 83 -8.82 -9.24 17.92
C VAL A 83 -9.14 -7.87 18.50
N ARG A 84 -10.43 -7.49 18.48
CA ARG A 84 -10.91 -6.21 18.98
C ARG A 84 -11.20 -6.19 20.48
N SER A 85 -11.09 -7.32 21.18
CA SER A 85 -11.36 -7.37 22.61
C SER A 85 -10.32 -6.58 23.40
N PRO A 86 -10.73 -5.78 24.41
CA PRO A 86 -9.81 -5.08 25.30
C PRO A 86 -9.03 -6.02 26.23
N LEU A 87 -9.46 -7.29 26.35
CA LEU A 87 -8.75 -8.30 27.14
C LEU A 87 -7.52 -8.87 26.42
N ARG A 88 -7.39 -8.60 25.11
CA ARG A 88 -6.27 -9.08 24.31
C ARG A 88 -5.02 -8.24 24.60
N PHE A 89 -3.86 -8.86 24.47
CA PHE A 89 -2.58 -8.17 24.65
C PHE A 89 -2.39 -6.99 23.67
N SER A 90 -1.64 -6.00 24.12
CA SER A 90 -1.25 -4.78 23.41
C SER A 90 0.21 -4.83 22.93
N LEU A 91 0.66 -3.78 22.23
CA LEU A 91 2.08 -3.64 21.88
C LEU A 91 2.93 -3.33 23.12
N GLN A 92 2.38 -2.60 24.10
CA GLN A 92 3.08 -2.42 25.38
C GLN A 92 3.34 -3.75 26.10
N ASP A 93 2.37 -4.67 26.10
CA ASP A 93 2.57 -6.00 26.68
C ASP A 93 3.67 -6.79 25.94
N ILE A 94 3.78 -6.61 24.62
CA ILE A 94 4.90 -7.19 23.84
C ILE A 94 6.22 -6.55 24.25
N LEU A 95 6.29 -5.23 24.39
CA LEU A 95 7.51 -4.53 24.81
C LEU A 95 8.00 -5.03 26.17
N GLU A 96 7.09 -5.19 27.13
CA GLU A 96 7.36 -5.67 28.48
C GLU A 96 7.81 -7.15 28.53
N ASN A 97 7.26 -8.01 27.67
CA ASN A 97 7.44 -9.47 27.79
C ASN A 97 8.34 -10.12 26.73
N VAL A 98 8.62 -9.44 25.60
CA VAL A 98 9.45 -9.97 24.51
C VAL A 98 10.89 -9.45 24.55
N TYR A 99 11.08 -8.21 25.00
CA TYR A 99 12.36 -7.53 25.03
C TYR A 99 12.87 -7.39 26.48
N GLU A 100 14.18 -7.50 26.69
CA GLU A 100 14.78 -7.40 28.02
C GLU A 100 14.79 -5.98 28.58
N ASP A 101 14.96 -5.01 27.68
CA ASP A 101 15.00 -3.59 28.00
C ASP A 101 14.54 -2.79 26.78
N PHE A 102 13.81 -1.70 27.00
CA PHE A 102 13.39 -0.81 25.94
C PHE A 102 13.29 0.64 26.42
N SER A 103 13.60 1.55 25.51
CA SER A 103 13.38 2.99 25.68
C SER A 103 12.41 3.46 24.62
N GLU A 104 11.22 3.88 25.03
CA GLU A 104 10.26 4.50 24.12
C GLU A 104 10.80 5.84 23.61
N LEU A 105 10.66 6.05 22.30
CA LEU A 105 11.16 7.21 21.58
C LEU A 105 9.97 8.10 21.20
N GLY A 106 9.75 9.15 21.99
CA GLY A 106 8.64 10.07 21.82
C GLY A 106 8.58 11.13 22.93
N GLY A 107 7.63 12.06 22.82
CA GLY A 107 7.24 12.91 23.95
C GLY A 107 6.20 12.19 24.82
N GLN A 108 6.00 12.69 26.05
CA GLN A 108 4.92 12.25 26.93
C GLN A 108 3.65 13.06 26.68
N ASP A 109 2.49 12.44 26.88
CA ASP A 109 1.16 13.06 26.84
C ASP A 109 0.93 13.96 25.61
N GLU A 110 0.63 15.25 25.83
CA GLU A 110 0.36 16.24 24.77
C GLU A 110 1.58 16.50 23.86
N ALA A 111 2.79 16.15 24.30
CA ALA A 111 4.00 16.25 23.47
C ALA A 111 4.22 15.01 22.59
N SER A 112 3.43 13.95 22.74
CA SER A 112 3.46 12.79 21.84
C SER A 112 2.79 13.16 20.51
N ILE A 113 3.59 13.24 19.46
CA ILE A 113 3.18 13.56 18.08
C ILE A 113 1.94 12.72 17.64
N ASP A 114 1.84 11.48 18.12
CA ASP A 114 0.63 10.64 18.12
C ASP A 114 0.85 9.44 19.06
N PRO A 115 0.08 9.30 20.16
CA PRO A 115 0.23 8.19 21.10
C PRO A 115 -0.19 6.84 20.54
N SER A 116 -0.90 6.82 19.41
CA SER A 116 -1.35 5.59 18.74
C SER A 116 -0.20 4.87 18.02
N MET A 117 0.92 5.56 17.76
CA MET A 117 2.14 4.99 17.18
C MET A 117 3.28 4.98 18.20
N VAL A 118 3.71 3.79 18.59
CA VAL A 118 4.84 3.58 19.49
C VAL A 118 6.08 3.28 18.67
N ALA A 119 7.19 3.92 19.04
CA ALA A 119 8.52 3.60 18.53
C ALA A 119 9.43 3.44 19.74
N ALA A 120 10.21 2.36 19.82
CA ALA A 120 11.09 2.09 20.94
C ALA A 120 12.41 1.51 20.46
N LYS A 121 13.52 1.93 21.06
CA LYS A 121 14.79 1.23 20.93
C LYS A 121 14.82 0.13 21.97
N ALA A 122 14.91 -1.11 21.54
CA ALA A 122 14.83 -2.27 22.43
C ALA A 122 16.05 -3.17 22.30
N THR A 123 16.29 -3.93 23.36
CA THR A 123 17.33 -4.93 23.46
C THR A 123 16.68 -6.30 23.50
N ILE A 124 17.13 -7.19 22.62
CA ILE A 124 16.72 -8.59 22.61
C ILE A 124 17.92 -9.49 22.90
N VAL A 125 17.76 -10.39 23.88
CA VAL A 125 18.79 -11.34 24.31
C VAL A 125 18.38 -12.74 23.91
N ARG A 126 19.33 -13.47 23.35
CA ARG A 126 19.18 -14.89 23.06
C ARG A 126 20.35 -15.69 23.61
N ARG A 127 20.06 -16.93 23.99
CA ARG A 127 21.10 -17.88 24.38
C ARG A 127 21.57 -18.65 23.14
N VAL A 128 22.88 -18.63 22.91
CA VAL A 128 23.55 -19.47 21.92
C VAL A 128 24.60 -20.30 22.64
N LYS A 129 24.33 -21.61 22.76
CA LYS A 129 25.14 -22.53 23.58
C LYS A 129 25.18 -22.05 25.05
N ASN A 130 26.35 -21.62 25.52
CA ASN A 130 26.56 -21.11 26.88
C ASN A 130 26.84 -19.59 26.92
N LYS A 131 26.51 -18.86 25.85
CA LYS A 131 26.71 -17.40 25.78
C LYS A 131 25.37 -16.70 25.55
N ASN A 132 25.15 -15.61 26.29
CA ASN A 132 24.07 -14.68 26.03
C ASN A 132 24.53 -13.67 24.99
N ILE A 133 23.78 -13.55 23.90
CA ILE A 133 24.04 -12.59 22.84
C ILE A 133 22.96 -11.54 22.91
N THR A 134 23.39 -10.29 23.07
CA THR A 134 22.55 -9.11 23.15
C THR A 134 22.55 -8.41 21.79
N GLN A 135 21.37 -8.11 21.26
CA GLN A 135 21.20 -7.42 19.99
C GLN A 135 20.21 -6.27 20.15
N GLN A 136 20.48 -5.16 19.46
CA GLN A 136 19.59 -4.01 19.46
C GLN A 136 18.63 -4.08 18.27
N VAL A 137 17.39 -3.64 18.48
CA VAL A 137 16.37 -3.51 17.44
C VAL A 137 15.57 -2.23 17.63
N MET A 138 15.02 -1.74 16.52
CA MET A 138 14.01 -0.69 16.55
C MET A 138 12.63 -1.34 16.50
N VAL A 139 11.82 -1.15 17.54
CA VAL A 139 10.44 -1.62 17.59
C VAL A 139 9.52 -0.49 17.15
N ILE A 140 8.62 -0.74 16.20
CA ILE A 140 7.65 0.25 15.70
C ILE A 140 6.29 -0.40 15.54
N GLY A 141 5.26 0.10 16.20
CA GLY A 141 3.93 -0.48 16.02
C GLY A 141 2.81 0.44 16.47
N GLN A 142 1.59 0.07 16.07
CA GLN A 142 0.41 0.72 16.62
C GLN A 142 0.11 0.15 18.00
N GLU A 143 -0.38 1.01 18.89
CA GLU A 143 -0.78 0.64 20.23
C GLU A 143 -2.30 0.77 20.38
N LYS A 144 -2.91 -0.30 20.88
CA LYS A 144 -4.34 -0.46 21.11
C LYS A 144 -4.56 -1.12 22.47
N GLY A 145 -5.69 -0.86 23.11
CA GLY A 145 -6.06 -1.46 24.40
C GLY A 145 -6.30 -0.39 25.45
N HIS A 146 -5.58 -0.41 26.56
CA HIS A 146 -5.75 0.58 27.63
C HIS A 146 -5.59 2.03 27.09
N GLY A 147 -6.56 2.90 27.39
CA GLY A 147 -6.58 4.26 26.85
C GLY A 147 -6.93 4.35 25.36
N GLU A 148 -7.73 3.42 24.84
CA GLU A 148 -8.12 3.36 23.42
C GLU A 148 -8.72 4.67 22.89
N GLU A 149 -9.47 5.41 23.71
CA GLU A 149 -10.01 6.73 23.37
C GLU A 149 -8.88 7.74 23.07
N TYR A 150 -7.85 7.78 23.93
CA TYR A 150 -6.67 8.63 23.74
C TYR A 150 -5.83 8.21 22.52
N ARG A 151 -5.88 6.92 22.17
CA ARG A 151 -5.12 6.30 21.06
C ARG A 151 -5.96 6.04 19.81
N ASN A 152 -7.15 6.63 19.71
CA ASN A 152 -8.08 6.53 18.57
C ASN A 152 -8.32 5.07 18.10
N GLY A 153 -8.39 4.08 18.99
CA GLY A 153 -8.57 2.69 18.54
C GLY A 153 -7.36 2.04 17.89
N GLY A 154 -6.17 2.64 18.00
CA GLY A 154 -5.00 2.26 17.19
C GLY A 154 -5.03 2.84 15.76
N CYS A 155 -6.01 3.70 15.43
CA CYS A 155 -6.01 4.47 14.19
C CYS A 155 -4.97 5.59 14.27
N CYS A 156 -3.79 5.35 13.69
CA CYS A 156 -2.75 6.37 13.67
C CYS A 156 -3.14 7.56 12.80
N LYS A 157 -2.90 8.75 13.33
CA LYS A 157 -2.90 10.02 12.61
C LYS A 157 -1.68 10.07 11.68
N PRO A 158 -1.69 10.95 10.67
CA PRO A 158 -0.56 11.10 9.75
C PRO A 158 0.75 11.37 10.49
N TRP A 159 0.71 12.13 11.58
CA TRP A 159 1.87 12.43 12.40
C TRP A 159 2.48 11.21 13.10
N GLY A 160 1.66 10.22 13.50
CA GLY A 160 2.15 8.92 13.98
C GLY A 160 2.88 8.15 12.88
N ASN A 161 2.35 8.14 11.66
CA ASN A 161 3.04 7.53 10.52
C ASN A 161 4.36 8.26 10.19
N GLU A 162 4.44 9.58 10.37
CA GLU A 162 5.68 10.34 10.22
C GLU A 162 6.70 9.94 11.31
N LYS A 163 6.28 9.83 12.57
CA LYS A 163 7.11 9.31 13.68
C LYS A 163 7.70 7.95 13.33
N ALA A 164 6.88 7.02 12.83
CA ALA A 164 7.33 5.71 12.37
C ALA A 164 8.42 5.82 11.29
N LEU A 165 8.18 6.63 10.25
CA LEU A 165 9.15 6.84 9.16
C LEU A 165 10.48 7.40 9.69
N ARG A 166 10.43 8.39 10.59
CA ARG A 166 11.63 8.97 11.21
C ARG A 166 12.46 7.91 11.92
N PHE A 167 11.84 7.05 12.74
CA PHE A 167 12.58 6.03 13.48
C PHE A 167 13.01 4.83 12.63
N MET A 168 12.33 4.53 11.52
CA MET A 168 12.86 3.62 10.49
C MET A 168 14.17 4.14 9.89
N GLN A 169 14.29 5.45 9.68
CA GLN A 169 15.53 6.07 9.18
C GLN A 169 16.64 6.06 10.23
N VAL A 170 16.31 6.24 11.51
CA VAL A 170 17.25 6.08 12.63
C VAL A 170 17.78 4.65 12.67
N ALA A 171 16.90 3.64 12.64
CA ALA A 171 17.30 2.23 12.61
C ALA A 171 18.23 1.92 11.44
N GLN A 172 17.92 2.45 10.25
CA GLN A 172 18.80 2.32 9.08
C GLN A 172 20.17 2.98 9.29
N THR A 173 20.23 4.12 9.97
CA THR A 173 21.47 4.84 10.24
C THR A 173 22.35 4.11 11.25
N GLU A 174 21.73 3.52 12.27
CA GLU A 174 22.40 2.71 13.29
C GLU A 174 22.76 1.30 12.78
N GLY A 175 22.14 0.83 11.69
CA GLY A 175 22.38 -0.51 11.14
C GLY A 175 21.64 -1.63 11.88
N ILE A 176 20.62 -1.30 12.68
CA ILE A 176 19.86 -2.27 13.48
C ILE A 176 18.58 -2.72 12.77
N PRO A 177 18.11 -3.97 12.97
CA PRO A 177 16.84 -4.44 12.41
C PRO A 177 15.63 -3.69 12.95
N ILE A 178 14.54 -3.73 12.18
CA ILE A 178 13.24 -3.18 12.57
C ILE A 178 12.28 -4.33 12.82
N HIS A 179 11.63 -4.30 13.98
CA HIS A 179 10.54 -5.19 14.38
C HIS A 179 9.25 -4.37 14.40
N SER A 180 8.30 -4.67 13.52
CA SER A 180 7.02 -3.97 13.47
C SER A 180 5.83 -4.81 13.88
N TYR A 181 4.91 -4.20 14.62
CA TYR A 181 3.70 -4.80 15.15
C TYR A 181 2.49 -4.04 14.66
N ILE A 182 1.63 -4.72 13.90
CA ILE A 182 0.48 -4.09 13.23
C ILE A 182 -0.80 -4.36 14.03
N PHE A 183 -1.30 -3.31 14.68
CA PHE A 183 -2.45 -3.32 15.60
C PHE A 183 -3.36 -2.14 15.27
N THR A 184 -3.91 -2.13 14.07
CA THR A 184 -4.68 -1.00 13.57
C THR A 184 -5.93 -1.43 12.79
N PRO A 185 -7.12 -0.91 13.12
CA PRO A 185 -8.32 -1.13 12.31
C PRO A 185 -8.29 -0.33 11.00
N GLY A 186 -7.41 0.67 10.89
CA GLY A 186 -7.25 1.53 9.72
C GLY A 186 -6.47 2.81 10.05
N SER A 187 -6.26 3.67 9.05
CA SER A 187 -5.62 4.98 9.31
C SER A 187 -6.67 6.00 9.72
N PHE A 188 -6.32 6.91 10.62
CA PHE A 188 -7.18 8.05 10.95
C PHE A 188 -7.35 8.95 9.72
N PRO A 189 -8.58 9.19 9.22
CA PRO A 189 -8.81 9.69 7.88
C PRO A 189 -8.79 11.22 7.79
N VAL A 190 -7.73 11.85 8.30
CA VAL A 190 -7.56 13.31 8.24
C VAL A 190 -6.74 13.74 7.02
N GLU A 191 -7.20 14.78 6.34
CA GLU A 191 -6.53 15.34 5.16
C GLU A 191 -5.62 16.53 5.48
N ASP A 192 -5.64 17.08 6.69
CA ASP A 192 -4.76 18.20 7.00
C ASP A 192 -3.30 17.76 6.98
N TYR A 193 -2.42 18.67 6.56
CA TYR A 193 -1.00 18.37 6.34
C TYR A 193 -0.41 17.69 7.58
N PRO A 194 0.27 16.54 7.43
CA PRO A 194 0.80 15.97 6.19
C PRO A 194 -0.18 15.16 5.32
N GLY A 195 -1.39 14.89 5.78
CA GLY A 195 -2.42 14.09 5.10
C GLY A 195 -2.21 12.58 5.26
N ALA A 196 -3.28 11.84 5.52
CA ALA A 196 -3.22 10.39 5.75
C ALA A 196 -2.66 9.64 4.54
N ALA A 197 -3.23 9.85 3.35
CA ALA A 197 -2.77 9.20 2.13
C ALA A 197 -1.30 9.53 1.82
N GLN A 198 -0.93 10.81 1.91
CA GLN A 198 0.38 11.30 1.54
C GLN A 198 1.45 10.72 2.48
N GLN A 199 1.16 10.65 3.78
CA GLN A 199 2.12 10.07 4.71
C GLN A 199 2.25 8.56 4.57
N ILE A 200 1.16 7.81 4.37
CA ILE A 200 1.23 6.37 4.07
C ILE A 200 2.07 6.14 2.80
N ALA A 201 1.84 6.93 1.74
CA ALA A 201 2.61 6.82 0.51
C ALA A 201 4.11 7.06 0.72
N ARG A 202 4.49 8.06 1.53
CA ARG A 202 5.89 8.34 1.91
C ARG A 202 6.50 7.17 2.68
N ASN A 203 5.77 6.59 3.62
CA ASN A 203 6.24 5.46 4.40
C ASN A 203 6.50 4.24 3.50
N ILE A 204 5.52 3.82 2.69
CA ILE A 204 5.67 2.68 1.77
C ILE A 204 6.85 2.91 0.81
N TYR A 205 6.99 4.13 0.29
CA TYR A 205 8.07 4.49 -0.62
C TYR A 205 9.46 4.42 0.05
N ALA A 206 9.57 4.80 1.32
CA ALA A 206 10.81 4.68 2.09
C ALA A 206 11.14 3.23 2.46
N MET A 207 10.14 2.47 2.94
CA MET A 207 10.28 1.05 3.32
C MET A 207 10.79 0.18 2.16
N ALA A 208 10.39 0.52 0.92
CA ALA A 208 10.84 -0.17 -0.29
C ALA A 208 12.39 -0.17 -0.47
N LYS A 209 13.13 0.73 0.20
CA LYS A 209 14.59 0.85 0.10
C LYS A 209 15.34 0.88 1.44
N LEU A 210 14.69 0.53 2.56
CA LEU A 210 15.38 0.38 3.84
C LEU A 210 16.52 -0.64 3.75
N ARG A 211 17.71 -0.26 4.23
CA ARG A 211 18.94 -1.07 4.12
C ARG A 211 19.16 -2.06 5.26
N VAL A 212 18.24 -2.11 6.22
CA VAL A 212 18.27 -3.02 7.37
C VAL A 212 17.19 -4.11 7.24
N PRO A 213 17.35 -5.27 7.88
CA PRO A 213 16.31 -6.29 7.95
C PRO A 213 15.04 -5.73 8.59
N PHE A 214 13.89 -6.02 7.98
CA PHE A 214 12.61 -5.55 8.47
C PHE A 214 11.62 -6.71 8.60
N ILE A 215 11.18 -6.99 9.83
CA ILE A 215 10.18 -8.00 10.16
C ILE A 215 8.90 -7.32 10.63
N SER A 216 7.75 -7.76 10.14
CA SER A 216 6.43 -7.29 10.62
C SER A 216 5.56 -8.44 11.10
N ILE A 217 4.78 -8.26 12.16
CA ILE A 217 3.74 -9.19 12.59
C ILE A 217 2.38 -8.50 12.66
N ILE A 218 1.35 -9.15 12.12
CA ILE A 218 -0.01 -8.60 12.02
C ILE A 218 -0.90 -9.21 13.08
N SER A 219 -1.52 -8.35 13.88
CA SER A 219 -2.61 -8.67 14.80
C SER A 219 -3.94 -8.16 14.25
N GLU A 220 -4.02 -6.85 14.07
CA GLU A 220 -5.15 -6.17 13.44
C GLU A 220 -4.62 -5.38 12.25
N GLY A 221 -4.96 -5.80 11.04
CA GLY A 221 -4.40 -5.27 9.80
C GLY A 221 -5.45 -4.56 8.92
N GLY A 222 -5.72 -3.29 9.21
CA GLY A 222 -6.64 -2.46 8.44
C GLY A 222 -6.01 -1.75 7.23
N SER A 223 -6.16 -2.33 6.04
CA SER A 223 -5.97 -1.67 4.73
C SER A 223 -4.65 -0.86 4.63
N GLY A 224 -4.72 0.39 4.16
CA GLY A 224 -3.58 1.30 4.08
C GLY A 224 -2.95 1.67 5.42
N GLY A 225 -3.68 1.59 6.53
CA GLY A 225 -3.12 1.82 7.87
C GLY A 225 -2.11 0.73 8.25
N ALA A 226 -2.44 -0.53 7.94
CA ALA A 226 -1.51 -1.64 8.09
C ALA A 226 -0.28 -1.49 7.18
N GLU A 227 -0.49 -1.15 5.91
CA GLU A 227 0.63 -0.96 4.96
C GLU A 227 1.51 0.25 5.27
N ALA A 228 1.08 1.18 6.14
CA ALA A 228 1.90 2.33 6.54
C ALA A 228 3.18 1.91 7.30
N ILE A 229 3.18 0.73 7.92
CA ILE A 229 4.35 0.12 8.58
C ILE A 229 4.53 -1.38 8.24
N GLY A 230 3.77 -1.90 7.27
CA GLY A 230 3.68 -3.33 6.97
C GLY A 230 4.51 -3.85 5.79
N LEU A 231 5.24 -2.97 5.08
CA LEU A 231 6.14 -3.38 4.00
C LEU A 231 7.44 -3.94 4.61
N ALA A 232 7.57 -5.26 4.66
CA ALA A 232 8.64 -5.97 5.37
C ALA A 232 9.27 -7.12 4.56
N ASP A 233 10.51 -7.48 4.91
CA ASP A 233 11.24 -8.62 4.34
C ASP A 233 10.61 -9.95 4.74
N PHE A 234 10.09 -10.04 5.96
CA PHE A 234 9.31 -11.19 6.46
C PHE A 234 8.06 -10.69 7.18
N ARG A 235 6.89 -11.20 6.79
CA ARG A 235 5.57 -10.83 7.28
C ARG A 235 4.97 -12.02 8.02
N MET A 236 4.70 -11.85 9.30
CA MET A 236 4.02 -12.82 10.13
C MET A 236 2.62 -12.33 10.47
N MET A 237 1.79 -13.23 10.96
CA MET A 237 0.45 -12.91 11.43
C MET A 237 0.09 -13.81 12.61
N PHE A 238 -0.52 -13.27 13.65
CA PHE A 238 -1.03 -14.09 14.73
C PHE A 238 -2.23 -14.93 14.26
N SER A 239 -2.42 -16.14 14.78
CA SER A 239 -3.45 -17.08 14.30
C SER A 239 -4.87 -16.52 14.34
N HIS A 240 -5.22 -15.73 15.36
CA HIS A 240 -6.52 -15.09 15.49
C HIS A 240 -6.55 -13.70 14.87
N GLY A 241 -5.39 -13.16 14.49
CA GLY A 241 -5.29 -11.90 13.78
C GLY A 241 -6.10 -11.86 12.49
N TYR A 242 -6.40 -10.65 12.02
CA TYR A 242 -6.99 -10.43 10.70
C TYR A 242 -6.21 -9.39 9.90
N TYR A 243 -6.20 -9.54 8.58
CA TYR A 243 -5.65 -8.58 7.63
C TYR A 243 -6.64 -8.41 6.49
N SER A 244 -7.05 -7.17 6.21
CA SER A 244 -8.15 -6.91 5.28
C SER A 244 -7.99 -5.60 4.52
N VAL A 245 -8.61 -5.53 3.35
CA VAL A 245 -8.72 -4.32 2.51
C VAL A 245 -9.69 -3.28 3.05
N ILE A 246 -10.67 -3.73 3.81
CA ILE A 246 -11.70 -2.91 4.44
C ILE A 246 -12.25 -3.68 5.64
N SER A 247 -12.81 -2.99 6.62
CA SER A 247 -13.52 -3.67 7.71
C SER A 247 -14.71 -4.48 7.16
N PRO A 248 -15.11 -5.60 7.79
CA PRO A 248 -16.31 -6.33 7.41
C PRO A 248 -17.56 -5.44 7.36
N GLU A 249 -17.66 -4.48 8.27
CA GLU A 249 -18.74 -3.49 8.32
C GLU A 249 -18.72 -2.57 7.08
N GLY A 250 -17.53 -2.08 6.69
CA GLY A 250 -17.36 -1.27 5.50
C GLY A 250 -17.67 -2.04 4.21
N ALA A 251 -17.31 -3.32 4.14
CA ALA A 251 -17.69 -4.19 3.03
C ALA A 251 -19.21 -4.40 2.96
N GLY A 252 -19.86 -4.66 4.10
CA GLY A 252 -21.31 -4.82 4.19
C GLY A 252 -22.07 -3.57 3.74
N ALA A 253 -21.59 -2.39 4.12
CA ALA A 253 -22.17 -1.12 3.68
C ALA A 253 -22.08 -0.92 2.15
N ILE A 254 -20.96 -1.32 1.53
CA ILE A 254 -20.73 -1.19 0.08
C ILE A 254 -21.54 -2.23 -0.71
N GLU A 255 -21.46 -3.52 -0.33
CA GLU A 255 -22.14 -4.59 -1.07
C GLU A 255 -23.67 -4.54 -0.87
N GLY A 256 -24.13 -4.21 0.34
CA GLY A 256 -25.55 -4.07 0.65
C GLY A 256 -26.17 -2.76 0.16
N LYS A 257 -25.36 -1.78 -0.30
CA LYS A 257 -25.80 -0.42 -0.66
C LYS A 257 -26.64 0.24 0.45
N ILE A 258 -26.25 -0.01 1.69
CA ILE A 258 -27.00 0.37 2.89
C ILE A 258 -26.79 1.86 3.18
N GLN A 259 -27.90 2.59 3.43
CA GLN A 259 -27.88 4.01 3.76
C GLN A 259 -27.43 4.25 5.21
N GLU A 260 -27.12 5.52 5.56
CA GLU A 260 -26.41 5.89 6.80
C GLU A 260 -27.12 5.49 8.11
N SER A 261 -28.44 5.33 8.13
CA SER A 261 -29.22 5.02 9.34
C SER A 261 -29.56 3.55 9.53
N GLU A 262 -29.22 2.68 8.57
CA GLU A 262 -29.65 1.29 8.55
C GLU A 262 -28.59 0.34 9.12
N LYS A 263 -29.02 -0.55 10.03
CA LYS A 263 -28.14 -1.60 10.57
C LYS A 263 -27.82 -2.63 9.49
N ILE A 264 -26.54 -3.02 9.40
CA ILE A 264 -26.09 -4.09 8.52
C ILE A 264 -26.68 -5.42 9.02
N PRO A 265 -27.38 -6.20 8.17
CA PRO A 265 -27.86 -7.52 8.57
C PRO A 265 -26.71 -8.42 9.03
N LYS A 266 -26.89 -9.13 10.16
CA LYS A 266 -25.84 -10.00 10.73
C LYS A 266 -25.30 -11.01 9.71
N GLN A 267 -26.18 -11.62 8.92
CA GLN A 267 -25.78 -12.58 7.89
C GLN A 267 -24.90 -11.95 6.80
N LEU A 268 -25.21 -10.72 6.35
CA LEU A 268 -24.40 -10.02 5.37
C LEU A 268 -23.01 -9.69 5.94
N LEU A 269 -22.93 -9.36 7.23
CA LEU A 269 -21.66 -9.10 7.91
C LEU A 269 -20.78 -10.35 7.99
N GLU A 270 -21.34 -11.48 8.38
CA GLU A 270 -20.65 -12.79 8.42
C GLU A 270 -20.19 -13.21 7.02
N ASP A 271 -21.06 -13.07 6.02
CA ASP A 271 -20.71 -13.34 4.62
C ASP A 271 -19.57 -12.43 4.16
N CYS A 272 -19.60 -11.15 4.54
CA CYS A 272 -18.53 -10.19 4.24
C CYS A 272 -17.20 -10.56 4.86
N ALA A 273 -17.17 -10.87 6.16
CA ALA A 273 -15.96 -11.29 6.84
C ALA A 273 -15.36 -12.56 6.18
N LYS A 274 -16.23 -13.48 5.73
CA LYS A 274 -15.82 -14.73 5.07
C LYS A 274 -15.27 -14.52 3.67
N TRP A 275 -15.97 -13.79 2.79
CA TRP A 275 -15.53 -13.64 1.41
C TRP A 275 -14.28 -12.76 1.28
N LEU A 276 -14.06 -11.83 2.22
CA LEU A 276 -12.87 -10.97 2.27
C LEU A 276 -11.56 -11.76 2.51
N ARG A 277 -11.63 -13.02 2.98
CA ARG A 277 -10.47 -13.90 3.21
C ARG A 277 -9.44 -13.29 4.15
N ILE A 278 -9.92 -12.83 5.30
CA ILE A 278 -9.16 -11.98 6.24
C ILE A 278 -8.29 -12.74 7.24
N THR A 279 -8.47 -14.06 7.37
CA THR A 279 -7.83 -14.85 8.43
C THR A 279 -6.33 -15.06 8.17
N ALA A 280 -5.59 -15.47 9.20
CA ALA A 280 -4.16 -15.80 9.06
C ALA A 280 -3.91 -16.93 8.06
N GLU A 281 -4.76 -17.97 8.07
CA GLU A 281 -4.68 -19.08 7.11
C GLU A 281 -4.95 -18.63 5.68
N ASP A 282 -5.98 -17.81 5.46
CA ASP A 282 -6.30 -17.29 4.14
C ASP A 282 -5.11 -16.48 3.59
N ASN A 283 -4.55 -15.59 4.40
CA ASN A 283 -3.42 -14.75 4.00
C ASN A 283 -2.14 -15.57 3.74
N LEU A 284 -1.91 -16.64 4.48
CA LEU A 284 -0.81 -17.57 4.19
C LEU A 284 -1.02 -18.27 2.84
N LYS A 285 -2.24 -18.76 2.56
CA LYS A 285 -2.60 -19.41 1.29
C LYS A 285 -2.49 -18.44 0.11
N LEU A 286 -2.86 -17.18 0.30
CA LEU A 286 -2.75 -16.11 -0.70
C LEU A 286 -1.31 -15.61 -0.91
N GLY A 287 -0.37 -15.98 -0.04
CA GLY A 287 1.02 -15.53 -0.08
C GLY A 287 1.20 -14.05 0.27
N THR A 288 0.26 -13.45 1.00
CA THR A 288 0.36 -12.07 1.49
C THR A 288 1.18 -11.99 2.78
N ILE A 289 1.29 -13.09 3.52
CA ILE A 289 2.17 -13.29 4.67
C ILE A 289 3.07 -14.52 4.45
N ASP A 290 4.15 -14.63 5.22
CA ASP A 290 5.13 -15.71 5.13
C ASP A 290 4.92 -16.80 6.20
N ARG A 291 4.33 -16.46 7.36
CA ARG A 291 4.12 -17.42 8.47
C ARG A 291 3.00 -16.99 9.43
N VAL A 292 2.36 -17.97 10.04
CA VAL A 292 1.41 -17.79 11.15
C VAL A 292 2.10 -18.09 12.49
N VAL A 293 1.83 -17.26 13.49
CA VAL A 293 2.28 -17.45 14.88
C VAL A 293 1.07 -17.82 15.72
N ASP A 294 1.04 -19.05 16.25
CA ASP A 294 -0.14 -19.51 16.99
C ASP A 294 -0.29 -18.81 18.34
N GLU A 295 -1.52 -18.43 18.63
CA GLU A 295 -2.01 -17.94 19.90
C GLU A 295 -2.61 -19.09 20.74
N PRO A 296 -2.78 -18.90 22.05
CA PRO A 296 -3.58 -19.80 22.88
C PRO A 296 -5.06 -19.76 22.49
N LEU A 297 -5.85 -20.66 23.10
CA LEU A 297 -7.29 -20.77 22.87
C LEU A 297 -7.99 -19.42 23.03
N LEU A 298 -8.78 -19.04 22.05
CA LEU A 298 -9.54 -17.78 21.99
C LEU A 298 -8.68 -16.50 22.05
N GLY A 299 -7.41 -16.58 21.65
CA GLY A 299 -6.50 -15.44 21.55
C GLY A 299 -5.72 -15.17 22.84
N ALA A 300 -4.51 -14.61 22.70
CA ALA A 300 -3.64 -14.33 23.84
C ALA A 300 -4.11 -13.13 24.67
N LYS A 301 -3.81 -13.17 25.97
CA LYS A 301 -4.02 -12.14 26.97
C LYS A 301 -2.69 -11.65 27.54
N ARG A 302 -2.73 -10.63 28.39
CA ARG A 302 -1.54 -10.03 29.01
C ARG A 302 -0.74 -11.01 29.90
N ASP A 303 -1.39 -12.00 30.48
CA ASP A 303 -0.79 -13.00 31.39
C ASP A 303 -0.30 -14.28 30.68
N ASP A 304 -0.42 -14.36 29.35
CA ASP A 304 0.04 -15.51 28.56
C ASP A 304 1.56 -15.48 28.29
N PHE A 305 2.37 -15.62 29.33
CA PHE A 305 3.84 -15.56 29.24
C PHE A 305 4.45 -16.57 28.24
N ALA A 306 3.84 -17.75 28.10
CA ALA A 306 4.27 -18.75 27.12
C ALA A 306 4.09 -18.27 25.67
N PHE A 307 3.06 -17.47 25.40
CA PHE A 307 2.83 -16.85 24.11
C PHE A 307 3.90 -15.80 23.81
N PHE A 308 4.20 -14.88 24.73
CA PHE A 308 5.26 -13.89 24.52
C PHE A 308 6.63 -14.52 24.29
N LYS A 309 6.96 -15.60 25.00
CA LYS A 309 8.18 -16.38 24.74
C LYS A 309 8.23 -16.93 23.31
N ARG A 310 7.09 -17.38 22.78
CA ARG A 310 6.95 -17.81 21.37
C ARG A 310 7.12 -16.63 20.41
N VAL A 311 6.52 -15.47 20.70
CA VAL A 311 6.69 -14.25 19.88
C VAL A 311 8.16 -13.86 19.78
N LYS A 312 8.88 -13.85 20.91
CA LYS A 312 10.31 -13.59 20.97
C LYS A 312 11.10 -14.53 20.06
N PHE A 313 10.84 -15.83 20.18
CA PHE A 313 11.48 -16.85 19.35
C PHE A 313 11.23 -16.61 17.85
N GLU A 314 9.99 -16.35 17.46
CA GLU A 314 9.61 -16.15 16.06
C GLU A 314 10.21 -14.85 15.47
N MET A 315 10.30 -13.77 16.25
CA MET A 315 10.95 -12.53 15.81
C MET A 315 12.44 -12.72 15.55
N ILE A 316 13.14 -13.43 16.43
CA ILE A 316 14.57 -13.77 16.24
C ILE A 316 14.72 -14.68 15.01
N ARG A 317 13.91 -15.74 14.91
CA ARG A 317 13.94 -16.70 13.80
C ARG A 317 13.72 -16.01 12.45
N ALA A 318 12.72 -15.12 12.36
CA ALA A 318 12.42 -14.37 11.15
C ALA A 318 13.57 -13.43 10.76
N THR A 319 14.14 -12.72 11.73
CA THR A 319 15.30 -11.83 11.49
C THR A 319 16.51 -12.62 11.02
N ASP A 320 16.82 -13.74 11.66
CA ASP A 320 17.87 -14.66 11.24
C ASP A 320 17.63 -15.18 9.82
N GLU A 321 16.40 -15.58 9.49
CA GLU A 321 16.05 -16.08 8.16
C GLU A 321 16.28 -15.02 7.08
N VAL A 322 15.85 -13.77 7.32
CA VAL A 322 16.07 -12.65 6.39
C VAL A 322 17.56 -12.40 6.20
N VAL A 323 18.31 -12.28 7.29
CA VAL A 323 19.76 -12.04 7.24
C VAL A 323 20.47 -13.18 6.50
N LEU A 324 20.14 -14.44 6.79
CA LEU A 324 20.76 -15.60 6.16
C LEU A 324 20.49 -15.70 4.66
N LYS A 325 19.31 -15.29 4.18
CA LYS A 325 19.00 -15.22 2.73
C LYS A 325 19.88 -14.21 1.99
N THR A 326 20.43 -13.20 2.68
CA THR A 326 21.38 -12.25 2.08
C THR A 326 22.81 -12.78 2.04
N LYS A 327 23.15 -13.70 2.96
CA LYS A 327 24.46 -14.32 3.06
C LYS A 327 24.65 -15.38 1.95
N SER A 328 25.90 -15.65 1.58
CA SER A 328 26.18 -16.58 0.47
C SER A 328 25.59 -17.98 0.72
N LEU A 329 25.26 -18.70 -0.37
CA LEU A 329 24.50 -19.97 -0.41
C LEU A 329 24.97 -21.10 0.54
N ARG A 330 26.17 -21.02 1.13
CA ARG A 330 26.67 -22.00 2.11
C ARG A 330 26.02 -21.84 3.49
N ALA A 331 25.79 -20.61 3.96
CA ALA A 331 25.20 -20.36 5.28
C ALA A 331 23.73 -20.78 5.34
N PHE A 332 22.97 -20.47 4.28
CA PHE A 332 21.55 -20.82 4.15
C PHE A 332 21.32 -22.34 4.15
N ARG A 333 22.09 -23.10 3.36
CA ARG A 333 21.97 -24.58 3.31
C ARG A 333 22.32 -25.24 4.64
N ALA A 334 23.34 -24.75 5.33
CA ALA A 334 23.72 -25.28 6.64
C ALA A 334 22.65 -25.01 7.71
N TYR A 335 21.94 -23.88 7.62
CA TYR A 335 20.82 -23.56 8.49
C TYR A 335 19.59 -24.45 8.23
N GLU A 336 19.17 -24.58 6.97
CA GLU A 336 18.00 -25.40 6.59
C GLU A 336 18.18 -26.89 6.97
N LEU A 337 19.39 -27.42 6.79
CA LEU A 337 19.74 -28.80 7.19
C LEU A 337 19.68 -29.00 8.72
N LYS A 338 19.92 -27.96 9.52
CA LYS A 338 19.81 -28.05 10.99
C LYS A 338 18.36 -27.94 11.45
N LEU A 339 17.54 -27.11 10.82
CA LEU A 339 16.10 -27.00 11.13
C LEU A 339 15.35 -28.31 10.85
N LYS A 340 15.56 -28.90 9.66
CA LYS A 340 14.94 -30.19 9.30
C LYS A 340 15.35 -31.35 10.21
N LYS A 341 16.50 -31.24 10.88
CA LYS A 341 17.00 -32.27 11.80
C LYS A 341 16.43 -32.13 13.22
N ASN A 342 15.85 -30.97 13.56
CA ASN A 342 15.40 -30.62 14.91
C ASN A 342 13.89 -30.31 14.95
N GLU A 343 13.06 -31.03 14.19
CA GLU A 343 11.60 -30.84 14.20
C GLU A 343 10.93 -31.13 15.57
N VAL A 344 11.67 -31.55 16.60
CA VAL A 344 11.14 -31.70 17.97
C VAL A 344 12.24 -31.45 19.02
N VAL A 345 12.58 -30.21 19.40
CA VAL A 345 13.29 -29.93 20.68
C VAL A 345 12.93 -28.53 21.23
N ASN A 346 12.64 -28.48 22.54
CA ASN A 346 12.31 -27.31 23.37
C ASN A 346 13.15 -26.03 23.16
N SER A 347 12.50 -25.02 22.58
CA SER A 347 12.33 -23.60 22.99
C SER A 347 13.42 -22.69 23.60
N GLU A 348 14.71 -23.03 23.76
CA GLU A 348 15.66 -22.04 24.34
C GLU A 348 17.00 -21.83 23.62
N ASP A 349 17.55 -22.85 22.97
CA ASP A 349 18.91 -22.75 22.43
C ASP A 349 18.93 -22.46 20.93
N HIS A 350 19.27 -21.23 20.56
CA HIS A 350 19.64 -20.91 19.18
C HIS A 350 21.00 -21.57 18.87
N LEU A 351 21.05 -22.39 17.82
CA LEU A 351 22.21 -23.26 17.53
C LEU A 351 23.43 -22.51 16.97
N ILE A 352 23.24 -21.30 16.44
CA ILE A 352 24.25 -20.52 15.72
C ILE A 352 24.12 -19.05 16.08
N GLU A 353 25.26 -18.41 16.33
CA GLU A 353 25.38 -16.97 16.46
C GLU A 353 25.34 -16.32 15.07
N ILE A 354 24.35 -15.45 14.84
CA ILE A 354 24.17 -14.73 13.57
C ILE A 354 24.22 -13.24 13.87
N SER A 355 25.33 -12.58 13.51
CA SER A 355 25.34 -11.12 13.44
C SER A 355 24.33 -10.66 12.37
N TRP A 356 23.51 -9.69 12.78
CA TRP A 356 22.49 -9.03 11.96
C TRP A 356 23.05 -7.84 11.16
N ASP A 357 24.35 -7.55 11.30
CA ASP A 357 25.03 -6.54 10.50
C ASP A 357 25.13 -7.01 9.05
N LEU A 358 24.83 -6.11 8.13
CA LEU A 358 24.89 -6.37 6.70
C LEU A 358 25.97 -5.52 6.03
N ASN A 359 26.81 -6.15 5.23
CA ASN A 359 27.72 -5.41 4.34
C ASN A 359 26.99 -4.90 3.09
N ASN A 360 27.66 -4.05 2.30
CA ASN A 360 27.06 -3.41 1.12
C ASN A 360 26.51 -4.39 0.08
N ASP A 361 27.09 -5.58 -0.08
CA ASP A 361 26.60 -6.57 -1.05
C ASP A 361 25.43 -7.37 -0.51
N GLU A 362 25.41 -7.64 0.79
CA GLU A 362 24.27 -8.22 1.50
C GLU A 362 23.07 -7.26 1.48
N ILE A 363 23.28 -5.96 1.67
CA ILE A 363 22.25 -4.92 1.52
C ILE A 363 21.67 -4.93 0.11
N LYS A 364 22.51 -5.01 -0.94
CA LYS A 364 22.02 -5.11 -2.33
C LYS A 364 21.14 -6.34 -2.54
N ARG A 365 21.54 -7.50 -1.97
CA ARG A 365 20.76 -8.74 -2.04
C ARG A 365 19.45 -8.63 -1.26
N LEU A 366 19.46 -8.04 -0.06
CA LEU A 366 18.25 -7.77 0.74
C LEU A 366 17.23 -6.99 -0.08
N LEU A 367 17.66 -5.85 -0.67
CA LEU A 367 16.79 -5.01 -1.50
C LEU A 367 16.26 -5.75 -2.73
N GLN A 368 17.07 -6.64 -3.34
CA GLN A 368 16.65 -7.47 -4.47
C GLN A 368 15.62 -8.54 -4.06
N LEU A 369 15.83 -9.20 -2.92
CA LEU A 369 14.92 -10.19 -2.36
C LEU A 369 13.58 -9.56 -2.01
N ARG A 370 13.59 -8.41 -1.32
CA ARG A 370 12.39 -7.64 -1.02
C ARG A 370 11.62 -7.28 -2.28
N TYR A 371 12.29 -6.77 -3.30
CA TYR A 371 11.63 -6.46 -4.57
C TYR A 371 11.02 -7.70 -5.23
N ARG A 372 11.76 -8.81 -5.27
CA ARG A 372 11.25 -10.06 -5.86
C ARG A 372 9.98 -10.53 -5.12
N LYS A 373 10.00 -10.54 -3.79
CA LYS A 373 8.85 -10.90 -2.95
C LYS A 373 7.59 -10.15 -3.35
N TYR A 374 7.61 -8.81 -3.35
CA TYR A 374 6.43 -8.02 -3.69
C TYR A 374 6.08 -8.05 -5.18
N ARG A 375 7.06 -8.24 -6.08
CA ARG A 375 6.78 -8.41 -7.52
C ARG A 375 5.98 -9.68 -7.81
N GLU A 376 6.24 -10.75 -7.05
CA GLU A 376 5.62 -12.07 -7.19
C GLU A 376 4.23 -12.16 -6.51
N MET A 377 3.94 -11.26 -5.56
CA MET A 377 2.62 -11.19 -4.91
C MET A 377 1.49 -10.94 -5.93
N ALA A 378 0.36 -11.61 -5.69
CA ALA A 378 -0.90 -11.48 -6.43
C ALA A 378 -0.83 -11.75 -7.94
N LEU A 379 0.20 -12.46 -8.43
CA LEU A 379 0.28 -12.87 -9.84
C LEU A 379 -0.83 -13.86 -10.25
N GLY A 380 -1.43 -14.58 -9.30
CA GLY A 380 -2.61 -15.42 -9.52
C GLY A 380 -3.94 -14.65 -9.52
N GLY A 381 -3.94 -13.35 -9.20
CA GLY A 381 -5.14 -12.55 -8.99
C GLY A 381 -5.83 -12.04 -10.26
N PHE A 382 -5.21 -12.22 -11.43
CA PHE A 382 -5.71 -11.74 -12.71
C PHE A 382 -5.67 -12.82 -13.78
N SER A 383 -6.42 -12.59 -14.85
CA SER A 383 -6.50 -13.49 -16.01
C SER A 383 -5.83 -12.87 -17.24
N GLY A 384 -5.55 -13.69 -18.26
CA GLY A 384 -4.81 -13.26 -19.45
C GLY A 384 -3.31 -13.52 -19.30
N LYS A 385 -2.89 -14.76 -19.61
CA LYS A 385 -1.49 -15.05 -19.92
C LYS A 385 -1.29 -14.78 -21.42
N PRO A 386 -0.18 -14.16 -21.84
CA PRO A 386 0.12 -14.08 -23.25
C PRO A 386 0.24 -15.52 -23.77
N THR A 387 -0.46 -15.85 -24.86
CA THR A 387 -0.30 -17.13 -25.59
C THR A 387 1.19 -17.49 -25.72
N ALA A 388 1.56 -18.78 -25.64
CA ALA A 388 2.98 -19.19 -25.61
C ALA A 388 3.83 -18.54 -26.72
N PHE A 389 3.23 -18.36 -27.90
CA PHE A 389 3.82 -17.66 -29.04
C PHE A 389 3.96 -16.14 -28.84
N SER A 390 2.94 -15.44 -28.33
CA SER A 390 3.02 -13.99 -28.04
C SER A 390 3.98 -13.71 -26.89
N SER A 391 4.00 -14.56 -25.85
CA SER A 391 4.99 -14.55 -24.76
C SER A 391 6.41 -14.71 -25.29
N PHE A 392 6.63 -15.61 -26.25
CA PHE A 392 7.95 -15.82 -26.87
C PHE A 392 8.37 -14.61 -27.71
N CYS A 393 7.51 -14.12 -28.59
CA CYS A 393 7.77 -12.93 -29.41
C CYS A 393 8.00 -11.68 -28.55
N GLN A 394 7.22 -11.48 -27.50
CA GLN A 394 7.37 -10.38 -26.56
C GLN A 394 8.67 -10.51 -25.76
N ARG A 395 9.01 -11.70 -25.25
CA ARG A 395 10.31 -11.94 -24.60
C ARG A 395 11.50 -11.76 -25.53
N MET A 396 11.41 -12.18 -26.79
CA MET A 396 12.45 -11.96 -27.79
C MET A 396 12.58 -10.47 -28.12
N LYS A 397 11.46 -9.76 -28.27
CA LYS A 397 11.42 -8.31 -28.48
C LYS A 397 11.93 -7.55 -27.25
N GLU A 398 11.63 -8.00 -26.04
CA GLU A 398 12.13 -7.41 -24.79
C GLU A 398 13.61 -7.71 -24.60
N LYS A 399 14.09 -8.92 -24.87
CA LYS A 399 15.52 -9.25 -24.83
C LYS A 399 16.30 -8.45 -25.89
N SER A 400 15.80 -8.38 -27.13
CA SER A 400 16.44 -7.58 -28.17
C SER A 400 16.38 -6.10 -27.85
N SER A 401 15.25 -5.59 -27.33
CA SER A 401 15.12 -4.21 -26.84
C SER A 401 16.06 -3.94 -25.67
N LYS A 402 16.21 -4.88 -24.73
CA LYS A 402 17.11 -4.74 -23.57
C LYS A 402 18.56 -4.71 -24.03
N VAL A 403 18.97 -5.63 -24.90
CA VAL A 403 20.30 -5.59 -25.51
C VAL A 403 20.50 -4.29 -26.28
N TYR A 404 19.53 -3.88 -27.10
CA TYR A 404 19.57 -2.64 -27.87
C TYR A 404 19.69 -1.40 -26.98
N TYR A 405 18.84 -1.26 -25.95
CA TYR A 405 18.83 -0.09 -25.08
C TYR A 405 20.00 -0.10 -24.09
N THR A 406 20.42 -1.26 -23.57
CA THR A 406 21.65 -1.39 -22.78
C THR A 406 22.87 -1.03 -23.63
N PHE A 407 22.95 -1.48 -24.87
CA PHE A 407 24.03 -1.09 -25.78
C PHE A 407 23.97 0.41 -26.13
N ARG A 408 22.81 0.90 -26.56
CA ARG A 408 22.56 2.30 -26.95
C ARG A 408 22.83 3.28 -25.83
N TYR A 409 22.56 2.91 -24.58
CA TYR A 409 22.63 3.87 -23.48
C TYR A 409 23.68 3.59 -22.41
N ASP A 410 24.17 2.36 -22.23
CA ASP A 410 25.25 2.07 -21.27
C ASP A 410 26.62 2.05 -21.96
N VAL A 411 26.74 1.42 -23.13
CA VAL A 411 28.01 1.36 -23.89
C VAL A 411 28.27 2.69 -24.60
N LEU A 412 27.33 3.16 -25.42
CA LEU A 412 27.52 4.39 -26.18
C LEU A 412 27.56 5.65 -25.30
N ARG A 413 26.79 5.72 -24.21
CA ARG A 413 26.80 6.89 -23.30
C ARG A 413 28.01 6.93 -22.38
N SER A 414 28.56 5.80 -21.96
CA SER A 414 29.80 5.79 -21.17
C SER A 414 30.98 6.30 -22.01
N GLN A 415 31.06 5.88 -23.28
CA GLN A 415 32.01 6.44 -24.24
C GLN A 415 31.73 7.92 -24.52
N HIS A 416 30.47 8.33 -24.72
CA HIS A 416 30.11 9.74 -24.90
C HIS A 416 30.43 10.62 -23.68
N LYS A 417 30.24 10.11 -22.45
CA LYS A 417 30.58 10.82 -21.21
C LYS A 417 32.09 10.90 -21.02
N GLN A 418 32.83 9.82 -21.26
CA GLN A 418 34.30 9.84 -21.22
C GLN A 418 34.85 10.82 -22.27
N VAL A 419 34.34 10.78 -23.50
CA VAL A 419 34.74 11.71 -24.57
C VAL A 419 34.37 13.15 -24.23
N LYS A 420 33.16 13.42 -23.72
CA LYS A 420 32.78 14.78 -23.27
C LYS A 420 33.57 15.26 -22.06
N GLN A 421 33.88 14.39 -21.11
CA GLN A 421 34.68 14.73 -19.93
C GLN A 421 36.11 15.04 -20.38
N VAL A 422 36.71 14.19 -21.21
CA VAL A 422 38.04 14.44 -21.82
C VAL A 422 38.04 15.71 -22.64
N ILE A 423 37.06 15.97 -23.51
CA ILE A 423 36.97 17.23 -24.27
C ILE A 423 36.82 18.43 -23.34
N LYS A 424 36.06 18.31 -22.25
CA LYS A 424 35.80 19.41 -21.32
C LYS A 424 37.02 19.69 -20.43
N ASP A 425 37.71 18.65 -19.99
CA ASP A 425 38.98 18.72 -19.25
C ASP A 425 40.09 19.28 -20.16
N VAL A 426 40.15 18.87 -21.43
CA VAL A 426 41.06 19.41 -22.48
C VAL A 426 40.70 20.85 -22.88
N SER A 427 39.44 21.27 -22.77
CA SER A 427 39.03 22.66 -23.00
C SER A 427 39.25 23.57 -21.77
N GLY A 428 39.33 22.98 -20.58
CA GLY A 428 39.55 23.69 -19.32
C GLY A 428 41.03 23.87 -18.99
N GLU A 429 41.88 22.93 -19.42
CA GLU A 429 43.33 22.98 -19.24
C GLU A 429 44.03 23.12 -20.61
N GLY A 430 44.47 24.33 -20.92
CA GLY A 430 45.17 24.60 -22.17
C GLY A 430 46.51 23.87 -22.25
N SER A 431 46.72 23.07 -23.30
CA SER A 431 48.04 22.88 -23.91
C SER A 431 47.95 22.40 -25.36
N VAL A 432 48.78 23.00 -26.20
CA VAL A 432 48.82 22.94 -27.68
C VAL A 432 49.38 21.61 -28.24
N LEU A 433 49.51 20.54 -27.44
CA LEU A 433 50.30 19.36 -27.81
C LEU A 433 49.53 18.06 -28.12
N LEU A 434 48.22 18.10 -28.39
CA LEU A 434 47.43 16.87 -28.60
C LEU A 434 46.59 16.82 -29.89
N LYS A 435 46.95 17.60 -30.93
CA LYS A 435 46.28 17.53 -32.24
C LYS A 435 46.50 16.20 -32.98
N GLN A 436 47.55 15.44 -32.67
CA GLN A 436 47.83 14.15 -33.32
C GLN A 436 47.07 12.97 -32.70
N VAL A 437 46.63 13.09 -31.43
CA VAL A 437 45.94 12.00 -30.72
C VAL A 437 44.41 12.11 -30.86
N SER A 438 43.88 13.34 -31.04
CA SER A 438 42.44 13.57 -31.23
C SER A 438 41.96 13.45 -32.68
N ALA A 439 42.84 13.54 -33.67
CA ALA A 439 42.48 13.48 -35.10
C ALA A 439 41.81 12.16 -35.54
N PRO A 440 42.28 10.96 -35.17
CA PRO A 440 41.61 9.72 -35.58
C PRO A 440 40.25 9.53 -34.88
N ILE A 441 40.09 10.07 -33.67
CA ILE A 441 38.84 9.99 -32.89
C ILE A 441 37.81 11.01 -33.37
N ALA A 442 38.25 12.21 -33.75
CA ALA A 442 37.41 13.24 -34.37
C ALA A 442 36.94 12.82 -35.77
N ALA A 443 37.80 12.18 -36.58
CA ALA A 443 37.40 11.64 -37.87
C ALA A 443 36.40 10.47 -37.75
N ALA A 444 36.55 9.62 -36.73
CA ALA A 444 35.56 8.59 -36.40
C ALA A 444 34.24 9.18 -35.88
N TYR A 445 34.31 10.30 -35.15
CA TYR A 445 33.14 11.07 -34.73
C TYR A 445 32.41 11.69 -35.92
N ASP A 446 33.11 12.33 -36.86
CA ASP A 446 32.52 12.94 -38.05
C ASP A 446 31.94 11.90 -39.03
N PHE A 447 32.55 10.72 -39.13
CA PHE A 447 32.02 9.61 -39.93
C PHE A 447 30.70 9.02 -39.37
N ILE A 448 30.48 9.12 -38.06
CA ILE A 448 29.24 8.66 -37.39
C ILE A 448 28.23 9.82 -37.26
N SER A 449 28.71 11.06 -37.17
CA SER A 449 27.91 12.28 -37.00
C SER A 449 27.35 12.86 -38.31
N SER A 450 27.75 12.33 -39.48
CA SER A 450 27.33 12.88 -40.79
C SER A 450 25.84 12.69 -41.15
N LYS A 451 24.98 12.35 -40.18
CA LYS A 451 23.52 12.37 -40.30
C LYS A 451 22.89 12.73 -38.95
N GLN A 452 23.08 13.96 -38.47
CA GLN A 452 22.11 14.71 -37.66
C GLN A 452 22.74 16.03 -37.16
N ASP A 453 22.75 17.06 -38.00
CA ASP A 453 22.94 18.44 -37.55
C ASP A 453 21.71 19.28 -37.91
N GLY A 454 20.61 19.00 -37.21
CA GLY A 454 19.57 19.99 -36.95
C GLY A 454 19.89 20.62 -35.60
N ARG A 455 20.73 21.66 -35.58
CA ARG A 455 21.01 22.47 -34.38
C ARG A 455 19.69 22.98 -33.80
N GLN A 456 19.20 22.35 -32.72
CA GLN A 456 18.22 22.99 -31.85
C GLN A 456 18.95 23.99 -30.95
N THR A 457 18.98 25.24 -31.40
CA THR A 457 19.26 26.39 -30.54
C THR A 457 18.31 26.40 -29.36
N ARG A 458 18.84 26.57 -28.14
CA ARG A 458 18.02 26.88 -26.95
C ARG A 458 17.12 28.07 -27.29
N PRO A 459 15.79 27.99 -27.07
CA PRO A 459 14.99 29.19 -27.14
C PRO A 459 15.35 30.06 -25.93
N SER A 460 15.77 31.30 -26.21
CA SER A 460 15.72 32.38 -25.24
C SER A 460 14.27 32.51 -24.76
N VAL A 461 14.09 32.60 -23.44
CA VAL A 461 12.78 32.84 -22.84
C VAL A 461 12.41 34.30 -23.10
N SER A 462 11.94 34.59 -24.31
CA SER A 462 11.43 35.91 -24.71
C SER A 462 10.57 35.80 -25.97
N ASN A 463 9.36 35.27 -25.83
CA ASN A 463 8.13 35.88 -26.33
C ASN A 463 6.96 34.96 -26.02
N GLN A 464 5.99 35.49 -25.28
CA GLN A 464 4.66 34.93 -25.11
C GLN A 464 3.90 35.06 -26.44
N GLN A 465 4.21 34.21 -27.43
CA GLN A 465 3.24 33.95 -28.48
C GLN A 465 2.33 32.84 -27.99
N ALA A 466 1.05 33.16 -27.86
CA ALA A 466 0.00 32.22 -27.58
C ALA A 466 0.12 31.07 -28.58
N MET A 467 0.54 29.91 -28.10
CA MET A 467 0.46 28.67 -28.86
C MET A 467 -1.03 28.44 -29.09
N ALA A 468 -1.54 28.85 -30.25
CA ALA A 468 -2.92 28.60 -30.64
C ALA A 468 -3.13 27.09 -30.50
N THR A 469 -4.08 26.72 -29.65
CA THR A 469 -4.52 25.35 -29.50
C THR A 469 -5.23 25.00 -30.80
N GLU A 470 -4.47 24.60 -31.83
CA GLU A 470 -5.06 23.99 -33.02
C GLU A 470 -5.62 22.63 -32.58
N PHE A 471 -6.84 22.67 -32.04
CA PHE A 471 -7.72 21.52 -31.93
C PHE A 471 -8.09 21.13 -33.35
N GLY A 472 -7.18 20.46 -34.06
CA GLY A 472 -7.48 19.99 -35.40
C GLY A 472 -8.63 18.98 -35.35
N ASP A 473 -9.57 19.09 -36.29
CA ASP A 473 -10.68 18.16 -36.55
C ASP A 473 -10.28 16.72 -36.27
N THR A 474 -10.97 16.02 -35.37
CA THR A 474 -11.25 14.56 -35.51
C THR A 474 -12.10 13.94 -34.40
N TYR A 475 -12.23 14.52 -33.20
CA TYR A 475 -13.03 13.92 -32.13
C TYR A 475 -13.80 14.95 -31.31
N THR A 476 -15.11 15.01 -31.52
CA THR A 476 -16.04 15.76 -30.67
C THR A 476 -16.66 14.78 -29.67
N SER A 477 -16.76 15.17 -28.40
CA SER A 477 -17.40 14.32 -27.39
C SER A 477 -18.82 13.97 -27.82
N PRO A 478 -19.26 12.71 -27.68
CA PRO A 478 -20.65 12.34 -27.98
C PRO A 478 -21.67 13.15 -27.17
N LEU A 479 -21.28 13.64 -25.99
CA LEU A 479 -22.12 14.51 -25.16
C LEU A 479 -22.49 15.81 -25.88
N ALA A 480 -21.64 16.32 -26.79
CA ALA A 480 -21.93 17.51 -27.56
C ALA A 480 -23.09 17.35 -28.54
N ASN A 481 -23.54 16.12 -28.82
CA ASN A 481 -24.71 15.86 -29.67
C ASN A 481 -26.04 15.97 -28.91
N GLU A 482 -26.01 16.15 -27.58
CA GLU A 482 -27.22 16.34 -26.78
C GLU A 482 -27.66 17.81 -26.83
N ASP A 483 -28.77 18.10 -27.52
CA ASP A 483 -29.35 19.44 -27.53
C ASP A 483 -30.13 19.72 -26.24
N ARG A 484 -29.41 20.20 -25.22
CA ARG A 484 -29.97 20.63 -23.94
C ARG A 484 -29.09 21.67 -23.26
N THR A 485 -29.65 22.32 -22.25
CA THR A 485 -28.88 23.17 -21.34
C THR A 485 -28.59 22.45 -20.02
N VAL A 486 -27.46 22.80 -19.39
CA VAL A 486 -27.10 22.34 -18.06
C VAL A 486 -26.66 23.51 -17.19
N SER A 487 -27.15 23.54 -15.95
CA SER A 487 -26.73 24.55 -14.98
C SER A 487 -25.39 24.16 -14.34
N CYS A 488 -24.50 25.14 -14.18
CA CYS A 488 -23.23 24.92 -13.50
C CYS A 488 -23.45 24.60 -12.01
N PRO A 489 -22.76 23.59 -11.43
CA PRO A 489 -22.82 23.33 -9.98
C PRO A 489 -22.42 24.52 -9.10
N ASN A 490 -21.66 25.47 -9.65
CA ASN A 490 -21.25 26.68 -8.95
C ASN A 490 -22.08 27.92 -9.35
N ALA A 491 -23.21 27.76 -10.05
CA ALA A 491 -24.04 28.87 -10.52
C ALA A 491 -24.50 29.78 -9.36
N ALA A 492 -24.97 29.19 -8.26
CA ALA A 492 -25.37 29.95 -7.07
C ALA A 492 -24.25 30.80 -6.46
N LYS A 493 -22.99 30.41 -6.67
CA LYS A 493 -21.82 31.09 -6.09
C LYS A 493 -21.23 32.16 -7.01
N TYR A 494 -21.20 31.91 -8.32
CA TYR A 494 -20.52 32.79 -9.29
C TYR A 494 -21.46 33.41 -10.33
N GLY A 495 -22.77 33.21 -10.22
CA GLY A 495 -23.74 33.73 -11.19
C GLY A 495 -23.56 33.13 -12.60
N CYS A 496 -23.18 31.86 -12.69
CA CYS A 496 -23.00 31.19 -13.98
C CYS A 496 -24.33 31.14 -14.74
N LYS A 497 -24.29 31.45 -16.04
CA LYS A 497 -25.41 31.21 -16.95
C LYS A 497 -25.59 29.71 -17.20
N ASP A 498 -26.78 29.33 -17.64
CA ASP A 498 -27.01 27.98 -18.17
C ASP A 498 -26.16 27.78 -19.42
N LEU A 499 -25.53 26.60 -19.51
CA LEU A 499 -24.55 26.26 -20.53
C LEU A 499 -25.23 25.36 -21.56
N TRP A 500 -25.15 25.70 -22.84
CA TRP A 500 -25.62 24.83 -23.92
C TRP A 500 -24.60 23.69 -24.10
N VAL A 501 -25.10 22.45 -24.04
CA VAL A 501 -24.26 21.24 -24.00
C VAL A 501 -23.39 21.06 -25.26
N PRO A 502 -23.87 21.33 -26.48
CA PRO A 502 -23.06 21.29 -27.69
C PRO A 502 -21.82 22.19 -27.61
N ASP A 503 -21.99 23.46 -27.21
CA ASP A 503 -20.86 24.38 -27.03
C ASP A 503 -19.95 23.97 -25.88
N LEU A 504 -20.54 23.56 -24.75
CA LEU A 504 -19.81 23.18 -23.55
C LEU A 504 -18.79 22.08 -23.85
N TYR A 505 -19.19 21.01 -24.54
CA TYR A 505 -18.30 19.89 -24.83
C TYR A 505 -17.60 19.97 -26.20
N GLY A 506 -18.18 20.69 -27.15
CA GLY A 506 -17.62 20.88 -28.49
C GLY A 506 -16.52 21.93 -28.54
N GLU A 507 -16.78 23.11 -27.97
CA GLU A 507 -15.86 24.26 -28.06
C GLU A 507 -15.08 24.46 -26.77
N PHE A 508 -15.75 24.36 -25.61
CA PHE A 508 -15.15 24.71 -24.32
C PHE A 508 -14.50 23.53 -23.59
N CYS A 509 -14.40 22.36 -24.22
CA CYS A 509 -13.77 21.17 -23.66
C CYS A 509 -14.37 20.75 -22.30
N GLY A 510 -15.67 20.93 -22.10
CA GLY A 510 -16.37 20.66 -20.85
C GLY A 510 -16.01 21.64 -19.72
N VAL A 511 -15.56 22.86 -20.03
CA VAL A 511 -15.19 23.89 -19.04
C VAL A 511 -16.21 25.02 -19.06
N CYS A 512 -16.80 25.33 -17.91
CA CYS A 512 -17.67 26.50 -17.76
C CYS A 512 -16.88 27.78 -18.00
N GLU A 513 -17.32 28.59 -18.95
CA GLU A 513 -16.66 29.86 -19.30
C GLU A 513 -16.66 30.88 -18.16
N THR A 514 -17.71 30.89 -17.32
CA THR A 514 -17.85 31.89 -16.24
C THR A 514 -16.95 31.58 -15.05
N CYS A 515 -17.05 30.37 -14.47
CA CYS A 515 -16.35 30.03 -13.23
C CYS A 515 -15.16 29.07 -13.43
N GLY A 516 -14.95 28.53 -14.64
CA GLY A 516 -13.91 27.54 -14.91
C GLY A 516 -14.15 26.19 -14.24
N HIS A 517 -15.41 25.82 -13.95
CA HIS A 517 -15.73 24.47 -13.50
C HIS A 517 -15.54 23.47 -14.63
N HIS A 518 -14.89 22.34 -14.34
CA HIS A 518 -14.66 21.28 -15.31
C HIS A 518 -15.72 20.21 -15.09
N PHE A 519 -16.60 20.07 -16.07
CA PHE A 519 -17.54 18.96 -16.13
C PHE A 519 -16.78 17.69 -16.52
N PRO A 520 -17.18 16.50 -16.00
CA PRO A 520 -16.57 15.25 -16.39
C PRO A 520 -16.64 15.05 -17.91
N LEU A 521 -15.55 14.54 -18.48
CA LEU A 521 -15.47 14.13 -19.89
C LEU A 521 -15.10 12.66 -19.97
N GLU A 522 -15.47 11.99 -21.05
CA GLU A 522 -15.07 10.62 -21.34
C GLU A 522 -13.54 10.50 -21.49
N TYR A 523 -13.02 9.33 -21.17
CA TYR A 523 -11.58 9.10 -21.15
C TYR A 523 -10.99 9.12 -22.58
N GLU A 524 -11.78 8.78 -23.59
CA GLU A 524 -11.45 8.82 -25.02
C GLU A 524 -11.10 10.24 -25.48
N TRP A 525 -11.79 11.26 -24.97
CA TRP A 525 -11.48 12.65 -25.29
C TRP A 525 -10.02 12.97 -24.97
N TYR A 526 -9.53 12.52 -23.82
CA TYR A 526 -8.13 12.73 -23.43
C TYR A 526 -7.16 11.92 -24.29
N LEU A 527 -7.50 10.70 -24.68
CA LEU A 527 -6.66 9.92 -25.60
C LEU A 527 -6.47 10.63 -26.94
N LYS A 528 -7.50 11.32 -27.44
CA LYS A 528 -7.46 12.02 -28.73
C LYS A 528 -6.82 13.42 -28.66
N HIS A 529 -6.92 14.11 -27.53
CA HIS A 529 -6.49 15.51 -27.42
C HIS A 529 -5.17 15.71 -26.65
N LEU A 530 -4.80 14.81 -25.74
CA LEU A 530 -3.60 14.98 -24.92
C LEU A 530 -2.33 14.58 -25.69
N PHE A 531 -2.41 13.56 -26.54
CA PHE A 531 -1.27 12.94 -27.21
C PHE A 531 -1.18 13.31 -28.70
N ASP A 532 0.01 13.16 -29.28
CA ASP A 532 0.24 13.39 -30.70
C ASP A 532 -0.54 12.33 -31.52
N ARG A 533 -1.09 12.75 -32.66
CA ARG A 533 -1.88 11.89 -33.56
C ARG A 533 -1.11 10.63 -33.96
N ASP A 534 -1.80 9.50 -33.95
CA ASP A 534 -1.29 8.17 -34.34
C ASP A 534 -0.04 7.69 -33.58
N THR A 535 0.21 8.22 -32.38
CA THR A 535 1.35 7.79 -31.54
C THR A 535 1.00 6.78 -30.46
N ILE A 536 -0.28 6.63 -30.13
CA ILE A 536 -0.74 5.73 -29.07
C ILE A 536 -0.53 4.27 -29.49
N LYS A 537 0.26 3.54 -28.71
CA LYS A 537 0.50 2.11 -28.86
C LYS A 537 0.21 1.41 -27.55
N GLU A 538 -0.99 0.87 -27.43
CA GLU A 538 -1.40 0.11 -26.26
C GLU A 538 -0.59 -1.19 -26.12
N PHE A 539 -0.31 -1.57 -24.88
CA PHE A 539 0.31 -2.84 -24.53
C PHE A 539 -0.36 -3.41 -23.27
N ASN A 540 -0.17 -4.71 -23.03
CA ASN A 540 -0.79 -5.47 -21.94
C ASN A 540 -2.32 -5.50 -21.98
N SER A 541 -2.93 -5.34 -23.17
CA SER A 541 -4.39 -5.38 -23.31
C SER A 541 -4.97 -6.76 -22.98
N GLU A 542 -4.13 -7.80 -23.00
CA GLU A 542 -4.49 -9.18 -22.67
C GLU A 542 -4.78 -9.40 -21.19
N ILE A 543 -4.12 -8.66 -20.28
CA ILE A 543 -4.30 -8.78 -18.83
C ILE A 543 -5.70 -8.26 -18.46
N ALA A 544 -6.44 -9.07 -17.69
CA ALA A 544 -7.85 -8.90 -17.43
C ALA A 544 -8.19 -9.07 -15.94
N SER A 545 -9.08 -8.22 -15.44
CA SER A 545 -9.64 -8.31 -14.10
C SER A 545 -10.36 -9.64 -13.88
N GLY A 546 -10.06 -10.29 -12.75
CA GLY A 546 -10.60 -11.59 -12.36
C GLY A 546 -11.37 -11.54 -11.05
N ASN A 547 -11.87 -12.71 -10.63
CA ASN A 547 -12.49 -12.93 -9.33
C ASN A 547 -11.71 -14.00 -8.54
N PRO A 548 -10.49 -13.68 -8.06
CA PRO A 548 -9.61 -14.67 -7.45
C PRO A 548 -10.14 -15.25 -6.13
N LEU A 549 -11.06 -14.56 -5.46
CA LEU A 549 -11.67 -15.01 -4.21
C LEU A 549 -13.04 -15.69 -4.41
N SER A 550 -13.49 -15.85 -5.67
CA SER A 550 -14.78 -16.45 -6.03
C SER A 550 -15.98 -15.78 -5.34
N VAL A 551 -15.96 -14.45 -5.24
CA VAL A 551 -17.05 -13.65 -4.67
C VAL A 551 -18.31 -13.82 -5.51
N THR A 552 -19.41 -14.24 -4.88
CA THR A 552 -20.68 -14.54 -5.56
C THR A 552 -21.17 -13.35 -6.40
N GLY A 553 -21.53 -13.62 -7.66
CA GLY A 553 -22.08 -12.63 -8.59
C GLY A 553 -21.07 -11.58 -9.08
N PHE A 554 -19.80 -11.63 -8.67
CA PHE A 554 -18.79 -10.68 -9.11
C PHE A 554 -18.33 -10.93 -10.56
N GLU A 555 -18.29 -12.18 -11.03
CA GLU A 555 -18.00 -12.50 -12.43
C GLU A 555 -18.99 -11.83 -13.38
N LYS A 556 -20.29 -11.94 -13.10
CA LYS A 556 -21.33 -11.30 -13.92
C LYS A 556 -21.14 -9.78 -13.95
N ARG A 557 -20.76 -9.18 -12.82
CA ARG A 557 -20.46 -7.75 -12.71
C ARG A 557 -19.20 -7.35 -13.49
N LEU A 558 -18.21 -8.22 -13.58
CA LEU A 558 -17.00 -8.02 -14.40
C LEU A 558 -17.30 -8.17 -15.89
N GLU A 559 -18.05 -9.20 -16.30
CA GLU A 559 -18.44 -9.41 -17.69
C GLU A 559 -19.33 -8.28 -18.21
N ALA A 560 -20.26 -7.78 -17.39
CA ALA A 560 -21.03 -6.59 -17.74
C ALA A 560 -20.15 -5.34 -17.94
N ALA A 561 -19.13 -5.15 -17.09
CA ALA A 561 -18.17 -4.05 -17.26
C ALA A 561 -17.33 -4.21 -18.53
N LYS A 562 -16.90 -5.44 -18.85
CA LYS A 562 -16.17 -5.76 -20.08
C LYS A 562 -17.02 -5.51 -21.33
N ALA A 563 -18.27 -5.97 -21.32
CA ALA A 563 -19.21 -5.77 -22.42
C ALA A 563 -19.52 -4.28 -22.63
N LYS A 564 -19.75 -3.52 -21.55
CA LYS A 564 -20.03 -2.08 -21.62
C LYS A 564 -18.85 -1.28 -22.16
N THR A 565 -17.63 -1.59 -21.72
CA THR A 565 -16.46 -0.77 -22.04
C THR A 565 -15.64 -1.28 -23.23
N GLY A 566 -15.85 -2.52 -23.65
CA GLY A 566 -14.96 -3.21 -24.61
C GLY A 566 -13.54 -3.49 -24.07
N ARG A 567 -13.31 -3.25 -22.76
CA ARG A 567 -11.99 -3.31 -22.11
C ARG A 567 -11.97 -4.38 -21.03
N ARG A 568 -10.79 -4.87 -20.70
CA ARG A 568 -10.62 -6.02 -19.78
C ARG A 568 -10.28 -5.65 -18.32
N SER A 569 -9.95 -4.39 -18.06
CA SER A 569 -9.52 -3.89 -16.74
C SER A 569 -9.74 -2.39 -16.63
N ALA A 570 -9.62 -1.83 -15.43
CA ALA A 570 -9.81 -0.40 -15.16
C ALA A 570 -8.60 0.49 -15.45
N ILE A 571 -7.53 -0.08 -15.98
CA ILE A 571 -6.32 0.64 -16.39
C ILE A 571 -5.99 0.35 -17.86
N ILE A 572 -5.56 1.39 -18.57
CA ILE A 572 -5.05 1.33 -19.94
C ILE A 572 -3.57 1.72 -19.89
N THR A 573 -2.71 0.90 -20.47
CA THR A 573 -1.26 1.13 -20.54
C THR A 573 -0.82 1.26 -21.99
N PHE A 574 -0.12 2.34 -22.30
CA PHE A 574 0.28 2.63 -23.67
C PHE A 574 1.53 3.50 -23.74
N GLU A 575 2.22 3.41 -24.86
CA GLU A 575 3.23 4.39 -25.27
C GLU A 575 2.56 5.49 -26.06
N ALA A 576 2.98 6.73 -25.87
CA ALA A 576 2.50 7.85 -26.65
C ALA A 576 3.59 8.91 -26.80
N ARG A 577 3.26 9.98 -27.50
CA ARG A 577 4.09 11.18 -27.61
C ARG A 577 3.29 12.41 -27.24
N VAL A 578 3.93 13.37 -26.58
CA VAL A 578 3.36 14.69 -26.31
C VAL A 578 4.34 15.74 -26.80
N VAL A 579 3.97 16.43 -27.88
CA VAL A 579 4.77 17.52 -28.48
C VAL A 579 6.21 17.06 -28.73
N GLY A 580 6.38 15.92 -29.40
CA GLY A 580 7.72 15.38 -29.69
C GLY A 580 8.33 14.50 -28.59
N VAL A 581 7.85 14.56 -27.35
CA VAL A 581 8.42 13.79 -26.22
C VAL A 581 7.75 12.42 -26.09
N ASP A 582 8.50 11.34 -26.29
CA ASP A 582 8.01 9.98 -26.07
C ASP A 582 7.89 9.66 -24.58
N LEU A 583 6.75 9.08 -24.18
CA LEU A 583 6.46 8.71 -22.79
C LEU A 583 5.69 7.38 -22.69
N VAL A 584 5.68 6.80 -21.50
CA VAL A 584 4.80 5.68 -21.14
C VAL A 584 3.69 6.21 -20.26
N VAL A 585 2.45 5.78 -20.51
CA VAL A 585 1.26 6.24 -19.81
C VAL A 585 0.54 5.05 -19.18
N ALA A 586 0.13 5.22 -17.92
CA ALA A 586 -0.79 4.35 -17.23
C ALA A 586 -2.04 5.18 -16.85
N MET A 587 -3.18 4.85 -17.45
CA MET A 587 -4.42 5.61 -17.34
C MET A 587 -5.49 4.82 -16.59
N LEU A 588 -5.88 5.27 -15.40
CA LEU A 588 -7.03 4.73 -14.66
C LEU A 588 -8.30 5.48 -15.08
N TYR A 589 -9.37 4.78 -15.44
CA TYR A 589 -10.59 5.39 -15.98
C TYR A 589 -11.87 4.88 -15.30
N SER A 590 -12.92 5.70 -15.29
CA SER A 590 -14.14 5.49 -14.52
C SER A 590 -15.00 4.31 -14.99
N ASP A 591 -15.08 4.08 -16.29
CA ASP A 591 -16.20 3.32 -16.85
C ASP A 591 -16.13 1.83 -16.53
N PHE A 592 -14.92 1.35 -16.25
CA PHE A 592 -14.71 0.01 -15.70
C PHE A 592 -14.64 0.09 -14.18
N ARG A 593 -15.78 -0.16 -13.53
CA ARG A 593 -15.90 -0.27 -12.07
C ARG A 593 -15.27 0.92 -11.32
N ASN A 594 -15.54 2.15 -11.76
CA ASN A 594 -15.06 3.40 -11.16
C ASN A 594 -13.55 3.48 -10.99
N GLY A 595 -12.77 2.84 -11.88
CA GLY A 595 -11.31 2.90 -11.78
C GLY A 595 -10.73 2.17 -10.56
N THR A 596 -11.45 1.16 -10.02
CA THR A 596 -10.97 0.38 -8.87
C THR A 596 -9.75 -0.47 -9.24
N VAL A 597 -8.75 -0.45 -8.37
CA VAL A 597 -7.45 -1.11 -8.58
C VAL A 597 -7.44 -2.47 -7.90
N GLY A 598 -7.31 -3.54 -8.70
CA GLY A 598 -7.03 -4.89 -8.23
C GLY A 598 -5.70 -5.41 -8.79
N SER A 599 -5.52 -6.72 -8.77
CA SER A 599 -4.31 -7.42 -9.18
C SER A 599 -3.97 -7.20 -10.65
N ALA A 600 -4.99 -7.12 -11.52
CA ALA A 600 -4.82 -6.85 -12.95
C ALA A 600 -4.30 -5.43 -13.19
N GLU A 601 -4.91 -4.45 -12.53
CA GLU A 601 -4.51 -3.05 -12.64
C GLU A 601 -3.11 -2.81 -12.08
N GLY A 602 -2.81 -3.41 -10.92
CA GLY A 602 -1.48 -3.34 -10.32
C GLY A 602 -0.41 -3.98 -11.19
N GLU A 603 -0.67 -5.14 -11.79
CA GLU A 603 0.27 -5.79 -12.71
C GLU A 603 0.54 -4.93 -13.96
N LYS A 604 -0.51 -4.39 -14.59
CA LYS A 604 -0.35 -3.49 -15.75
C LYS A 604 0.49 -2.26 -15.38
N PHE A 605 0.24 -1.66 -14.23
CA PHE A 605 0.98 -0.51 -13.74
C PHE A 605 2.47 -0.84 -13.49
N VAL A 606 2.76 -1.99 -12.87
CA VAL A 606 4.15 -2.46 -12.66
C VAL A 606 4.86 -2.67 -13.99
N GLN A 607 4.21 -3.31 -14.97
CA GLN A 607 4.81 -3.51 -16.29
C GLN A 607 4.99 -2.20 -17.06
N ALA A 608 4.13 -1.20 -16.86
CA ALA A 608 4.34 0.15 -17.40
C ALA A 608 5.59 0.82 -16.79
N CYS A 609 5.82 0.66 -15.48
CA CYS A 609 7.05 1.12 -14.82
C CYS A 609 8.30 0.42 -15.39
N GLU A 610 8.23 -0.90 -15.58
CA GLU A 610 9.31 -1.71 -16.16
C GLU A 610 9.61 -1.29 -17.62
N MET A 611 8.57 -1.02 -18.42
CA MET A 611 8.72 -0.54 -19.79
C MET A 611 9.32 0.88 -19.84
N ALA A 612 8.84 1.79 -18.98
CA ALA A 612 9.38 3.14 -18.88
C ALA A 612 10.86 3.12 -18.50
N LYS A 613 11.24 2.25 -17.55
CA LYS A 613 12.64 2.01 -17.15
C LYS A 613 13.48 1.47 -18.31
N LEU A 614 12.99 0.44 -19.00
CA LEU A 614 13.69 -0.21 -20.10
C LEU A 614 13.96 0.75 -21.26
N LYS A 615 12.93 1.51 -21.65
CA LYS A 615 12.98 2.47 -22.78
C LYS A 615 13.56 3.82 -22.40
N ARG A 616 13.86 4.03 -21.11
CA ARG A 616 14.38 5.28 -20.57
C ARG A 616 13.46 6.49 -20.82
N ARG A 617 12.15 6.29 -20.66
CA ARG A 617 11.11 7.31 -20.94
C ARG A 617 10.46 7.81 -19.65
N PRO A 618 9.89 9.04 -19.65
CA PRO A 618 9.02 9.50 -18.57
C PRO A 618 7.79 8.59 -18.43
N LEU A 619 7.30 8.48 -17.20
CA LEU A 619 6.08 7.76 -16.86
C LEU A 619 5.02 8.78 -16.40
N LEU A 620 3.86 8.75 -17.06
CA LEU A 620 2.68 9.50 -16.65
C LEU A 620 1.62 8.54 -16.11
N ALA A 621 1.24 8.73 -14.85
CA ALA A 621 0.00 8.16 -14.32
C ALA A 621 -1.12 9.19 -14.49
N TYR A 622 -2.02 8.95 -15.45
CA TYR A 622 -3.19 9.79 -15.65
C TYR A 622 -4.40 9.17 -14.94
N VAL A 623 -4.92 9.85 -13.93
CA VAL A 623 -5.99 9.33 -13.09
C VAL A 623 -7.27 10.04 -13.47
N HIS A 624 -7.94 9.49 -14.50
CA HIS A 624 -9.26 9.99 -14.89
C HIS A 624 -10.25 9.79 -13.74
N THR A 625 -10.26 8.62 -13.10
CA THR A 625 -10.95 8.35 -11.83
C THR A 625 -10.33 7.14 -11.15
N THR A 626 -10.29 7.12 -9.81
CA THR A 626 -10.11 5.89 -9.04
C THR A 626 -10.95 5.87 -7.77
N GLY A 627 -11.76 4.82 -7.64
CA GLY A 627 -12.56 4.53 -6.45
C GLY A 627 -11.80 3.84 -5.32
N GLY A 628 -10.50 3.60 -5.48
CA GLY A 628 -9.68 2.91 -4.48
C GLY A 628 -9.33 1.47 -4.83
N ILE A 629 -8.91 0.70 -3.82
CA ILE A 629 -8.58 -0.72 -3.97
C ILE A 629 -9.87 -1.53 -4.12
N ARG A 630 -9.86 -2.50 -5.04
CA ARG A 630 -10.99 -3.39 -5.28
C ARG A 630 -11.20 -4.35 -4.12
N ILE A 631 -12.24 -4.09 -3.33
CA ILE A 631 -12.52 -4.89 -2.13
C ILE A 631 -12.78 -6.37 -2.45
N GLN A 632 -13.35 -6.69 -3.62
CA GLN A 632 -13.68 -8.06 -4.04
C GLN A 632 -12.45 -8.97 -4.25
N GLU A 633 -11.25 -8.40 -4.23
CA GLU A 633 -9.99 -9.16 -4.26
C GLU A 633 -9.34 -9.30 -2.86
N GLY A 634 -9.98 -8.79 -1.80
CA GLY A 634 -9.50 -8.89 -0.43
C GLY A 634 -8.06 -8.37 -0.28
N THR A 635 -7.22 -9.14 0.41
CA THR A 635 -5.82 -8.76 0.64
C THR A 635 -4.94 -8.77 -0.61
N LEU A 636 -5.33 -9.49 -1.68
CA LEU A 636 -4.66 -9.39 -2.99
C LEU A 636 -4.76 -7.97 -3.57
N GLY A 637 -5.86 -7.25 -3.26
CA GLY A 637 -6.01 -5.84 -3.60
C GLY A 637 -5.06 -4.96 -2.79
N VAL A 638 -4.97 -5.16 -1.47
CA VAL A 638 -4.14 -4.32 -0.57
C VAL A 638 -2.67 -4.40 -0.95
N VAL A 639 -2.16 -5.60 -1.21
CA VAL A 639 -0.74 -5.78 -1.56
C VAL A 639 -0.34 -5.11 -2.89
N GLN A 640 -1.29 -4.63 -3.70
CA GLN A 640 -0.97 -3.78 -4.85
C GLN A 640 -0.36 -2.44 -4.41
N MET A 641 -0.69 -1.94 -3.22
CA MET A 641 -0.11 -0.71 -2.67
C MET A 641 1.43 -0.80 -2.55
N PRO A 642 2.01 -1.74 -1.79
CA PRO A 642 3.46 -1.92 -1.75
C PRO A 642 4.02 -2.40 -3.09
N LYS A 643 3.37 -3.34 -3.80
CA LYS A 643 3.87 -3.88 -5.09
C LYS A 643 4.09 -2.78 -6.14
N CYS A 644 3.09 -1.93 -6.37
CA CYS A 644 3.19 -0.82 -7.32
C CYS A 644 4.20 0.23 -6.84
N THR A 645 4.21 0.56 -5.54
CA THR A 645 5.13 1.57 -4.98
C THR A 645 6.59 1.11 -5.11
N MET A 646 6.87 -0.18 -4.94
CA MET A 646 8.20 -0.74 -5.19
C MET A 646 8.63 -0.59 -6.66
N ALA A 647 7.71 -0.80 -7.61
CA ALA A 647 7.99 -0.60 -9.03
C ALA A 647 8.28 0.88 -9.36
N VAL A 648 7.49 1.81 -8.79
CA VAL A 648 7.76 3.26 -8.90
C VAL A 648 9.13 3.59 -8.32
N ARG A 649 9.45 3.10 -7.10
CA ARG A 649 10.72 3.36 -6.45
C ARG A 649 11.90 2.87 -7.30
N GLN A 650 11.81 1.68 -7.88
CA GLN A 650 12.83 1.18 -8.79
C GLN A 650 12.97 1.98 -10.08
N TYR A 651 11.86 2.47 -10.64
CA TYR A 651 11.86 3.30 -11.84
C TYR A 651 12.51 4.66 -11.56
N VAL A 652 12.09 5.34 -10.48
CA VAL A 652 12.63 6.64 -10.08
C VAL A 652 14.12 6.54 -9.73
N ASP A 653 14.53 5.53 -8.96
CA ASP A 653 15.95 5.30 -8.62
C ASP A 653 16.84 5.03 -9.84
N SER A 654 16.25 4.55 -10.94
CA SER A 654 17.00 4.38 -12.19
C SER A 654 17.29 5.70 -12.92
N GLY A 655 16.66 6.79 -12.51
CA GLY A 655 16.72 8.09 -13.18
C GLY A 655 15.51 8.41 -14.06
N GLY A 656 14.35 7.78 -13.78
CA GLY A 656 13.08 8.05 -14.46
C GLY A 656 12.33 9.26 -13.89
N LEU A 657 11.53 9.93 -14.73
CA LEU A 657 10.61 11.00 -14.31
C LEU A 657 9.20 10.43 -14.20
N TYR A 658 8.64 10.46 -12.99
CA TYR A 658 7.27 10.03 -12.72
C TYR A 658 6.40 11.24 -12.41
N ILE A 659 5.30 11.39 -13.16
CA ILE A 659 4.29 12.45 -12.99
C ILE A 659 2.93 11.80 -12.80
N VAL A 660 2.13 12.34 -11.87
CA VAL A 660 0.73 11.94 -11.66
C VAL A 660 -0.17 13.15 -11.91
N VAL A 661 -1.27 12.93 -12.62
CA VAL A 661 -2.30 13.96 -12.85
C VAL A 661 -3.66 13.40 -12.52
N TYR A 662 -4.34 14.00 -11.54
CA TYR A 662 -5.71 13.66 -11.13
C TYR A 662 -6.73 14.51 -11.90
N ASP A 663 -7.79 13.90 -12.46
CA ASP A 663 -8.80 14.63 -13.25
C ASP A 663 -10.18 14.73 -12.56
N ASN A 664 -10.76 13.60 -12.15
CA ASN A 664 -12.03 13.61 -11.43
C ASN A 664 -11.84 13.18 -9.97
N ASN A 665 -12.55 12.13 -9.54
CA ASN A 665 -12.52 11.63 -8.17
C ASN A 665 -11.37 10.63 -8.01
N SER A 666 -10.46 10.88 -7.06
CA SER A 666 -9.32 10.01 -6.76
C SER A 666 -9.19 9.81 -5.26
N TYR A 667 -9.44 8.57 -4.80
CA TYR A 667 -9.51 8.24 -3.38
C TYR A 667 -8.66 7.03 -2.96
N ALA A 668 -8.43 6.92 -1.64
CA ALA A 668 -8.00 5.70 -0.93
C ALA A 668 -6.63 5.13 -1.34
N GLY A 669 -6.50 3.80 -1.32
CA GLY A 669 -5.22 3.09 -1.38
C GLY A 669 -4.28 3.48 -2.53
N PRO A 670 -4.75 3.70 -3.78
CA PRO A 670 -3.88 4.18 -4.87
C PRO A 670 -3.25 5.54 -4.57
N VAL A 671 -4.04 6.51 -4.06
CA VAL A 671 -3.54 7.82 -3.60
C VAL A 671 -2.63 7.65 -2.40
N ALA A 672 -2.92 6.73 -1.50
CA ALA A 672 -2.10 6.39 -0.33
C ALA A 672 -0.84 5.56 -0.64
N SER A 673 -0.49 5.34 -1.91
CA SER A 673 0.66 4.51 -2.30
C SER A 673 1.32 4.99 -3.59
N PHE A 674 1.18 4.25 -4.68
CA PHE A 674 1.95 4.45 -5.91
C PHE A 674 1.56 5.73 -6.67
N LEU A 675 0.37 6.29 -6.46
CA LEU A 675 0.02 7.61 -7.00
C LEU A 675 0.57 8.72 -6.10
N GLY A 676 0.35 8.62 -4.78
CA GLY A 676 0.79 9.63 -3.81
C GLY A 676 2.30 9.72 -3.59
N CYS A 677 3.08 8.71 -4.00
CA CYS A 677 4.54 8.73 -3.89
C CYS A 677 5.25 9.49 -5.04
N SER A 678 4.51 10.00 -6.02
CA SER A 678 5.10 10.84 -7.07
C SER A 678 5.62 12.16 -6.49
N HIS A 679 6.82 12.56 -6.92
CA HIS A 679 7.40 13.87 -6.57
C HIS A 679 6.67 15.03 -7.27
N TYR A 680 6.00 14.75 -8.39
CA TYR A 680 5.27 15.73 -9.19
C TYR A 680 3.84 15.25 -9.41
N GLN A 681 2.91 15.86 -8.67
CA GLN A 681 1.49 15.56 -8.66
C GLN A 681 0.71 16.83 -9.02
N PHE A 682 -0.18 16.71 -9.99
CA PHE A 682 -1.05 17.79 -10.42
C PHE A 682 -2.51 17.35 -10.37
N ALA A 683 -3.43 18.30 -10.33
CA ALA A 683 -4.85 18.02 -10.44
C ALA A 683 -5.50 18.95 -11.47
N ILE A 684 -6.56 18.48 -12.12
CA ILE A 684 -7.46 19.36 -12.87
C ILE A 684 -8.31 20.15 -11.87
N ARG A 685 -8.70 21.37 -12.23
CA ARG A 685 -9.31 22.32 -11.27
C ARG A 685 -10.52 21.81 -10.51
N SER A 686 -11.35 20.95 -11.10
CA SER A 686 -12.54 20.39 -10.44
C SER A 686 -12.36 18.96 -9.93
N SER A 687 -11.12 18.46 -9.87
CA SER A 687 -10.81 17.15 -9.29
C SER A 687 -11.09 17.12 -7.79
N ARG A 688 -11.35 15.91 -7.29
CA ARG A 688 -11.39 15.61 -5.86
C ARG A 688 -10.31 14.60 -5.52
N VAL A 689 -9.46 14.94 -4.55
CA VAL A 689 -8.34 14.11 -4.11
C VAL A 689 -8.43 13.95 -2.60
N GLY A 690 -8.39 12.71 -2.11
CA GLY A 690 -8.42 12.40 -0.68
C GLY A 690 -8.08 10.95 -0.37
N PHE A 691 -7.98 10.63 0.91
CA PHE A 691 -7.79 9.30 1.44
C PHE A 691 -9.13 8.59 1.63
N ALA A 692 -10.08 9.23 2.29
CA ALA A 692 -11.36 8.63 2.67
C ALA A 692 -12.54 9.43 2.13
N GLY A 693 -13.66 8.75 1.89
CA GLY A 693 -14.91 9.42 1.55
C GLY A 693 -15.51 10.15 2.77
N PRO A 694 -16.42 11.13 2.56
CA PRO A 694 -17.07 11.86 3.66
C PRO A 694 -17.70 10.94 4.71
N LYS A 695 -18.36 9.86 4.28
CA LYS A 695 -18.97 8.85 5.16
C LYS A 695 -17.96 8.20 6.10
N VAL A 696 -16.84 7.71 5.54
CA VAL A 696 -15.79 7.03 6.32
C VAL A 696 -15.15 7.98 7.33
N ILE A 697 -15.00 9.27 6.98
CA ILE A 697 -14.48 10.28 7.90
C ILE A 697 -15.44 10.45 9.07
N ARG A 698 -16.73 10.70 8.80
CA ARG A 698 -17.74 10.85 9.85
C ARG A 698 -17.81 9.62 10.77
N ASP A 699 -17.82 8.42 10.20
CA ASP A 699 -17.88 7.16 10.97
C ASP A 699 -16.65 6.98 11.89
N THR A 700 -15.50 7.58 11.54
CA THR A 700 -14.26 7.46 12.31
C THR A 700 -14.06 8.61 13.29
N THR A 701 -14.39 9.85 12.90
CA THR A 701 -14.11 11.06 13.69
C THR A 701 -15.31 11.58 14.46
N GLY A 702 -16.52 11.14 14.12
CA GLY A 702 -17.77 11.71 14.64
C GLY A 702 -18.13 13.09 14.06
N GLU A 703 -17.36 13.60 13.10
CA GLU A 703 -17.49 14.97 12.59
C GLU A 703 -17.89 15.02 11.11
N ASP A 704 -18.73 15.99 10.77
CA ASP A 704 -19.03 16.34 9.38
C ASP A 704 -17.90 17.15 8.76
N ILE A 705 -17.54 16.81 7.52
CA ILE A 705 -16.53 17.57 6.78
C ILE A 705 -17.14 18.75 6.02
N PRO A 706 -16.43 19.90 5.94
CA PRO A 706 -16.92 21.07 5.24
C PRO A 706 -17.03 20.84 3.71
N PRO A 707 -17.90 21.61 3.02
CA PRO A 707 -18.01 21.55 1.56
C PRO A 707 -16.66 21.76 0.87
N GLY A 708 -16.33 20.89 -0.09
CA GLY A 708 -15.09 20.98 -0.83
C GLY A 708 -13.83 20.53 -0.07
N TYR A 709 -13.97 19.80 1.05
CA TYR A 709 -12.87 19.22 1.81
C TYR A 709 -11.84 18.50 0.92
N HIS A 710 -12.30 17.73 -0.07
CA HIS A 710 -11.44 17.01 -1.04
C HIS A 710 -11.11 17.79 -2.32
N SER A 711 -11.49 19.06 -2.43
CA SER A 711 -11.25 19.82 -3.67
C SER A 711 -9.75 19.94 -3.99
N ALA A 712 -9.40 19.97 -5.28
CA ALA A 712 -8.04 20.21 -5.75
C ALA A 712 -7.41 21.46 -5.10
N LYS A 713 -8.20 22.51 -4.85
CA LYS A 713 -7.74 23.73 -4.17
C LYS A 713 -7.30 23.46 -2.74
N ASN A 714 -8.04 22.67 -1.97
CA ASN A 714 -7.65 22.32 -0.61
C ASN A 714 -6.49 21.32 -0.59
N ALA A 715 -6.45 20.37 -1.52
CA ALA A 715 -5.29 19.50 -1.71
C ALA A 715 -4.01 20.30 -2.00
N LEU A 716 -4.08 21.36 -2.83
CA LEU A 716 -2.96 22.26 -3.09
C LEU A 716 -2.56 23.06 -1.84
N LYS A 717 -3.54 23.64 -1.11
CA LYS A 717 -3.26 24.38 0.14
C LYS A 717 -2.56 23.52 1.19
N ARG A 718 -2.93 22.24 1.28
CA ARG A 718 -2.32 21.27 2.18
C ARG A 718 -0.99 20.72 1.64
N GLY A 719 -0.56 21.07 0.43
CA GLY A 719 0.68 20.55 -0.16
C GLY A 719 0.61 19.10 -0.63
N HIS A 720 -0.59 18.55 -0.85
CA HIS A 720 -0.79 17.17 -1.34
C HIS A 720 -0.47 17.06 -2.84
N ILE A 721 -0.63 18.16 -3.56
CA ILE A 721 -0.31 18.31 -4.99
C ILE A 721 0.53 19.57 -5.19
N GLN A 722 1.28 19.63 -6.30
CA GLN A 722 2.19 20.74 -6.62
C GLN A 722 1.56 21.80 -7.56
N GLY A 723 0.40 21.50 -8.16
CA GLY A 723 -0.28 22.49 -8.99
C GLY A 723 -1.64 22.04 -9.49
N ILE A 724 -2.42 23.02 -9.94
CA ILE A 724 -3.74 22.82 -10.52
C ILE A 724 -3.71 23.31 -11.96
N TRP A 725 -4.19 22.47 -12.88
CA TRP A 725 -4.24 22.79 -14.31
C TRP A 725 -5.68 22.95 -14.80
N ASP A 726 -5.84 23.82 -15.78
CA ASP A 726 -7.03 23.85 -16.62
C ASP A 726 -6.88 22.76 -17.70
N ARG A 727 -7.91 21.95 -17.92
CA ARG A 727 -7.98 20.92 -18.96
C ARG A 727 -7.56 21.45 -20.34
N ARG A 728 -7.95 22.68 -20.70
CA ARG A 728 -7.61 23.31 -21.99
C ARG A 728 -6.10 23.53 -22.15
N GLU A 729 -5.39 23.67 -21.03
CA GLU A 729 -3.95 23.86 -20.99
C GLU A 729 -3.18 22.58 -20.67
N PHE A 730 -3.87 21.45 -20.45
CA PHE A 730 -3.26 20.24 -19.92
C PHE A 730 -2.10 19.76 -20.80
N ARG A 731 -2.30 19.65 -22.11
CA ARG A 731 -1.25 19.24 -23.07
C ARG A 731 -0.01 20.15 -23.00
N ARG A 732 -0.22 21.46 -22.93
CA ARG A 732 0.87 22.46 -22.81
C ARG A 732 1.59 22.34 -21.48
N ASN A 733 0.86 22.20 -20.38
CA ASN A 733 1.41 22.11 -19.04
C ASN A 733 2.17 20.80 -18.82
N LEU A 734 1.66 19.69 -19.37
CA LEU A 734 2.34 18.40 -19.38
C LEU A 734 3.66 18.49 -20.16
N HIS A 735 3.64 19.05 -21.38
CA HIS A 735 4.86 19.26 -22.15
C HIS A 735 5.89 20.11 -21.40
N LYS A 736 5.46 21.23 -20.81
CA LYS A 736 6.31 22.08 -19.98
C LYS A 736 6.89 21.30 -18.80
N ALA A 737 6.08 20.53 -18.07
CA ALA A 737 6.52 19.71 -16.96
C ALA A 737 7.58 18.67 -17.39
N LEU A 738 7.38 17.98 -18.51
CA LEU A 738 8.35 17.03 -19.05
C LEU A 738 9.70 17.70 -19.36
N LEU A 739 9.68 18.93 -19.88
CA LEU A 739 10.89 19.68 -20.21
C LEU A 739 11.60 20.33 -19.01
N THR A 740 10.85 20.74 -17.98
CA THR A 740 11.40 21.55 -16.87
C THR A 740 11.60 20.77 -15.59
N MET A 741 10.74 19.80 -15.29
CA MET A 741 10.82 18.99 -14.07
C MET A 741 11.83 17.88 -14.24
N GLY A 742 12.55 17.54 -13.17
CA GLY A 742 13.64 16.57 -13.24
C GLY A 742 15.03 17.17 -13.55
N GLY A 743 16.08 16.51 -13.07
CA GLY A 743 17.47 16.96 -13.22
C GLY A 743 18.14 16.51 -14.52
N ARG A 744 19.30 17.11 -14.87
CA ARG A 744 20.14 16.71 -16.03
C ARG A 744 20.60 15.25 -16.00
N ASN A 745 20.53 14.61 -14.84
CA ASN A 745 20.93 13.22 -14.63
C ASN A 745 19.81 12.22 -14.92
N LEU A 746 18.55 12.69 -15.08
CA LEU A 746 17.47 11.82 -15.53
C LEU A 746 17.67 11.52 -17.01
N TYR A 747 17.63 10.24 -17.39
CA TYR A 747 18.11 9.79 -18.70
C TYR A 747 17.16 10.09 -19.87
N TYR A 748 15.97 10.63 -19.61
CA TYR A 748 14.98 10.90 -20.65
C TYR A 748 15.21 12.25 -21.34
N ARG A 749 16.05 13.12 -20.74
CA ARG A 749 16.67 14.28 -21.39
C ARG A 749 18.02 13.88 -21.97
#